data_AF-A0A840PK27-F1
#
_entry.id   AF-A0A840PK27-F1
#
_cell.length_a   1.000
_cell.length_b   1.000
_cell.length_c   1.000
_cell.angle_alpha   90.00
_cell.angle_beta   90.00
_cell.angle_gamma   90.00
#
_symmetry.space_group_name_H-M   'P 1'
#
loop_
_entity.id
_entity.type
_entity.pdbx_description
1 polymer ?
#
loop_
_entity_poly.entity_id
_entity_poly.type
_entity_poly.pdbx_seq_one_letter_code
_entity_poly.pdbx_strand_id
1 'polypeptide(L)'
;MTPLPRRRLLQLTALTAGATLIPMPELRATPADYGFGPPPPYGAHPRVVTAPADLAALRLRVQGGIARMNHVEGLRPAALALAGNADLRKLQQTGQLTSGEQERLAKAVAGAALTAWLDDSAEIAATARDALLTWVRAIPAETSPDFSRSSHAVGLAYDWLHPRLNEAERAEARDWLVRRVTAYETYLDDKAYGFKPGAAAERWDNWVPHYVGAFGTTALAIEGEPGYLDRWYAKSVASMHDFLDHGIGPEGAPLELVHYFAYGMWQGAYLMNAMARRGDPVLDHPHLRMVPRWWSSDLFPWGRDFNSLADTRDVFNGVPVVYHLMRLAYPGDPLMRWVYTNVMLGWQQVADNLSAVLWASDLDQADLARSADQLGLNPGQFFAHSGLAYLRSGWGGDDVYFQFQSDPACAGPSHAHADRTSFTLAGESRLWVMDAGGFFPHDVGHNLVFVDGKAQGYFPQRGKILTYEDEGWASGIMGDAKDAYDYRTEFEHRITDFTGWAKVNGLWSYPYNPVLRAYRSGVLVRGRHPYVVICDDIRKDDQAHEYSWEALVPLGTLVVPRDGRSVLLRPVDVGSALRSPLQGAQPLRVPFTVGARGRYRVWLLAGHAYDGVWRWGSTLALDGGAAVPVSVASEYDYGDCAQPHWLPAMHPGGAVDLAAGEHVATITATGVNVYHALLVAPEGHDPAGPYETAPPAGSVTVRLGEVAAPAGWTRLAPDTAHPACLVTVLNPAAARITAEMFERRRTDTGEYWGRTIKLRARVTADEPRFRVLLYPHRNGDPLPAIVSDAQRASVTWPGGVTDAWHLGPGPAFPAVNGAAVRVRRGSRTFTLDVTYAGLRRLTRRHVTDRPLAGRLCDLLDRAEHEDRRGRIAARNAALESYVTRLAAAKVPAAHRDMLTNQAKELAR
;
A
#
# COMPACT_ATOMS: atom_id res chain seq x y z
N MET A 1 28.51 42.50 4.63
CA MET A 1 28.00 41.45 3.72
C MET A 1 26.51 41.29 3.99
N THR A 2 25.67 41.76 3.08
CA THR A 2 24.20 41.67 3.19
C THR A 2 23.75 40.23 2.91
N PRO A 3 22.76 39.65 3.64
CA PRO A 3 22.29 38.31 3.37
C PRO A 3 21.63 38.26 1.98
N LEU A 4 22.03 37.29 1.16
CA LEU A 4 21.36 37.07 -0.12
C LEU A 4 19.91 36.62 0.12
N PRO A 5 18.92 37.13 -0.64
CA PRO A 5 17.52 36.73 -0.51
C PRO A 5 17.35 35.23 -0.79
N ARG A 6 16.64 34.53 0.11
CA ARG A 6 16.21 33.11 0.02
C ARG A 6 15.68 32.70 -1.37
N ARG A 7 15.15 33.67 -2.12
CA ARG A 7 14.59 33.55 -3.48
C ARG A 7 15.58 33.09 -4.55
N ARG A 8 16.89 33.39 -4.43
CA ARG A 8 17.91 32.92 -5.40
C ARG A 8 18.49 31.55 -5.06
N LEU A 9 18.33 31.07 -3.83
CA LEU A 9 18.84 29.76 -3.42
C LEU A 9 18.00 28.62 -4.03
N LEU A 10 16.68 28.81 -4.14
CA LEU A 10 15.75 27.82 -4.71
C LEU A 10 15.80 27.71 -6.24
N GLN A 11 16.19 28.78 -6.94
CA GLN A 11 16.28 28.78 -8.42
C GLN A 11 17.55 28.11 -8.95
N LEU A 12 18.60 27.98 -8.14
CA LEU A 12 19.87 27.37 -8.56
C LEU A 12 19.94 25.84 -8.32
N THR A 13 18.99 25.28 -7.58
CA THR A 13 18.88 23.83 -7.33
C THR A 13 18.06 23.08 -8.38
N ALA A 14 17.17 23.75 -9.11
CA ALA A 14 16.27 23.11 -10.08
C ALA A 14 16.91 22.77 -11.44
N LEU A 15 18.05 23.38 -11.80
CA LEU A 15 18.58 23.33 -13.18
C LEU A 15 19.59 22.21 -13.49
N THR A 16 19.92 21.29 -12.57
CA THR A 16 20.92 20.25 -12.85
C THR A 16 20.61 18.89 -12.22
N ALA A 17 19.60 18.19 -12.76
CA ALA A 17 19.33 16.78 -12.46
C ALA A 17 19.38 15.96 -13.76
N GLY A 18 20.46 15.18 -13.94
CA GLY A 18 20.73 14.34 -15.11
C GLY A 18 20.02 12.97 -15.07
N ALA A 19 18.78 12.91 -14.59
CA ALA A 19 17.83 11.96 -15.13
C ALA A 19 17.22 12.63 -16.36
N THR A 20 16.79 11.89 -17.38
CA THR A 20 15.78 12.41 -18.31
C THR A 20 14.49 12.63 -17.52
N LEU A 21 14.46 13.67 -16.68
CA LEU A 21 13.24 14.34 -16.29
C LEU A 21 12.69 14.87 -17.59
N ILE A 22 11.54 14.36 -18.00
CA ILE A 22 10.70 15.06 -18.96
C ILE A 22 10.60 16.50 -18.42
N PRO A 23 11.00 17.53 -19.19
CA PRO A 23 10.94 18.90 -18.73
C PRO A 23 9.47 19.23 -18.50
N MET A 24 9.05 19.16 -17.24
CA MET A 24 7.77 19.71 -16.81
C MET A 24 7.93 21.23 -16.94
N PRO A 25 7.02 21.92 -17.66
CA PRO A 25 7.09 23.37 -17.75
C PRO A 25 7.11 23.94 -16.32
N GLU A 26 7.97 24.93 -16.07
CA GLU A 26 7.90 25.77 -14.86
C GLU A 26 6.59 26.60 -14.91
N LEU A 27 5.47 25.94 -14.66
CA LEU A 27 4.20 26.58 -14.37
C LEU A 27 4.25 26.98 -12.91
N ARG A 28 4.52 28.27 -12.66
CA ARG A 28 4.16 28.89 -11.38
C ARG A 28 2.65 28.93 -11.33
N ALA A 29 2.02 28.03 -10.59
CA ALA A 29 0.58 28.04 -10.44
C ALA A 29 0.17 29.15 -9.46
N THR A 30 -0.66 30.05 -9.94
CA THR A 30 -1.58 30.85 -9.13
C THR A 30 -2.78 29.97 -8.72
N PRO A 31 -3.57 30.34 -7.70
CA PRO A 31 -4.76 29.57 -7.32
C PRO A 31 -5.71 29.28 -8.50
N ALA A 32 -5.78 30.21 -9.45
CA ALA A 32 -6.56 30.09 -10.68
C ALA A 32 -6.11 28.92 -11.57
N ASP A 33 -4.83 28.55 -11.52
CA ASP A 33 -4.26 27.47 -12.34
C ASP A 33 -4.68 26.07 -11.86
N TYR A 34 -5.11 25.93 -10.61
CA TYR A 34 -5.69 24.68 -10.08
C TYR A 34 -7.22 24.62 -10.23
N GLY A 35 -7.85 25.68 -10.75
CA GLY A 35 -9.30 25.83 -10.78
C GLY A 35 -9.94 26.18 -9.44
N PHE A 36 -9.17 26.74 -8.48
CA PHE A 36 -9.71 27.22 -7.21
C PHE A 36 -9.77 28.75 -7.16
N GLY A 37 -10.95 29.30 -6.88
CA GLY A 37 -11.08 30.73 -6.58
C GLY A 37 -10.40 31.11 -5.26
N PRO A 38 -10.01 32.38 -5.07
CA PRO A 38 -9.62 32.86 -3.74
C PRO A 38 -10.78 32.74 -2.74
N PRO A 39 -10.53 32.74 -1.42
CA PRO A 39 -11.60 32.89 -0.45
C PRO A 39 -12.27 34.27 -0.63
N PRO A 40 -13.56 34.41 -0.29
CA PRO A 40 -14.22 35.71 -0.27
C PRO A 40 -13.65 36.60 0.87
N PRO A 41 -14.01 37.90 0.92
CA PRO A 41 -13.64 38.78 2.03
C PRO A 41 -14.05 38.24 3.40
N TYR A 42 -13.42 38.73 4.47
CA TYR A 42 -13.76 38.31 5.84
C TYR A 42 -15.26 38.48 6.16
N GLY A 43 -15.85 37.46 6.76
CA GLY A 43 -17.28 37.40 7.11
C GLY A 43 -18.22 37.01 5.97
N ALA A 44 -17.71 36.79 4.75
CA ALA A 44 -18.45 36.17 3.67
C ALA A 44 -18.17 34.67 3.61
N HIS A 45 -19.24 33.88 3.41
CA HIS A 45 -19.21 32.41 3.47
C HIS A 45 -19.99 31.81 2.29
N PRO A 46 -19.66 30.59 1.84
CA PRO A 46 -18.57 29.75 2.34
C PRO A 46 -17.18 30.24 1.95
N ARG A 47 -16.13 29.79 2.64
CA ARG A 47 -14.76 30.29 2.44
C ARG A 47 -13.64 29.28 2.62
N VAL A 48 -13.92 28.10 3.17
CA VAL A 48 -12.86 27.17 3.56
C VAL A 48 -12.32 26.45 2.33
N VAL A 49 -13.14 25.62 1.69
CA VAL A 49 -12.78 24.82 0.50
C VAL A 49 -13.56 25.21 -0.78
N THR A 50 -14.54 26.09 -0.64
CA THR A 50 -15.38 26.62 -1.72
C THR A 50 -15.80 28.05 -1.37
N ALA A 51 -16.19 28.83 -2.37
CA ALA A 51 -16.70 30.20 -2.22
C ALA A 51 -18.05 30.38 -2.94
N PRO A 52 -18.81 31.45 -2.63
CA PRO A 52 -20.01 31.81 -3.39
C PRO A 52 -19.83 31.82 -4.91
N ALA A 53 -18.65 32.26 -5.38
CA ALA A 53 -18.30 32.30 -6.80
C ALA A 53 -18.22 30.91 -7.44
N ASP A 54 -17.95 29.85 -6.67
CA ASP A 54 -17.81 28.48 -7.17
C ASP A 54 -19.16 27.77 -7.33
N LEU A 55 -20.24 28.32 -6.77
CA LEU A 55 -21.55 27.65 -6.69
C LEU A 55 -22.10 27.25 -8.06
N ALA A 56 -21.96 28.11 -9.08
CA ALA A 56 -22.42 27.80 -10.43
C ALA A 56 -21.68 26.60 -11.03
N ALA A 57 -20.35 26.54 -10.85
CA ALA A 57 -19.53 25.44 -11.33
C ALA A 57 -19.82 24.13 -10.57
N LEU A 58 -20.02 24.21 -9.25
CA LEU A 58 -20.39 23.05 -8.44
C LEU A 58 -21.79 22.51 -8.80
N ARG A 59 -22.77 23.39 -9.04
CA ARG A 59 -24.10 22.99 -9.51
C ARG A 59 -24.05 22.30 -10.87
N LEU A 60 -23.19 22.78 -11.78
CA LEU A 60 -22.96 22.11 -13.06
C LEU A 60 -22.29 20.74 -12.84
N ARG A 61 -21.31 20.66 -11.93
CA ARG A 61 -20.60 19.41 -11.63
C ARG A 61 -21.54 18.30 -11.16
N VAL A 62 -22.48 18.62 -10.28
CA VAL A 62 -23.45 17.62 -9.76
C VAL A 62 -24.57 17.26 -10.74
N GLN A 63 -24.54 17.77 -11.98
CA GLN A 63 -25.48 17.37 -13.04
C GLN A 63 -24.98 16.16 -13.85
N GLY A 64 -23.72 15.75 -13.72
CA GLY A 64 -23.13 14.64 -14.47
C GLY A 64 -22.16 13.74 -13.68
N GLY A 65 -21.94 12.55 -14.22
CA GLY A 65 -20.90 11.59 -13.82
C GLY A 65 -20.76 11.30 -12.32
N ILE A 66 -19.52 11.21 -11.82
CA ILE A 66 -19.25 10.72 -10.45
C ILE A 66 -19.83 11.69 -9.41
N ALA A 67 -19.67 12.99 -9.59
CA ALA A 67 -20.18 13.99 -8.64
C ALA A 67 -21.71 13.94 -8.53
N ARG A 68 -22.43 13.77 -9.65
CA ARG A 68 -23.90 13.59 -9.63
C ARG A 68 -24.32 12.37 -8.83
N MET A 69 -23.69 11.21 -9.07
CA MET A 69 -24.04 9.98 -8.35
C MET A 69 -23.89 10.17 -6.84
N ASN A 70 -22.76 10.74 -6.41
CA ASN A 70 -22.48 11.00 -4.99
C ASN A 70 -23.40 12.06 -4.37
N HIS A 71 -23.86 13.04 -5.15
CA HIS A 71 -24.85 14.01 -4.70
C HIS A 71 -26.25 13.39 -4.59
N VAL A 72 -26.76 12.84 -5.70
CA VAL A 72 -28.15 12.38 -5.86
C VAL A 72 -28.44 11.09 -5.08
N GLU A 73 -27.51 10.15 -5.07
CA GLU A 73 -27.68 8.83 -4.42
C GLU A 73 -27.01 8.77 -3.04
N GLY A 74 -26.03 9.65 -2.77
CA GLY A 74 -25.29 9.71 -1.51
C GLY A 74 -25.77 10.80 -0.56
N LEU A 75 -25.33 12.05 -0.80
CA LEU A 75 -25.54 13.16 0.14
C LEU A 75 -27.01 13.57 0.28
N ARG A 76 -27.74 13.73 -0.83
CA ARG A 76 -29.09 14.28 -0.81
C ARG A 76 -30.11 13.39 -0.07
N PRO A 77 -30.14 12.05 -0.27
CA PRO A 77 -31.01 11.18 0.52
C PRO A 77 -30.63 11.18 2.00
N ALA A 78 -29.34 11.17 2.33
CA ALA A 78 -28.87 11.24 3.71
C ALA A 78 -29.26 12.57 4.38
N ALA A 79 -29.21 13.68 3.64
CA ALA A 79 -29.60 15.00 4.10
C ALA A 79 -31.11 15.09 4.39
N LEU A 80 -31.96 14.55 3.51
CA LEU A 80 -33.41 14.47 3.73
C LEU A 80 -33.77 13.56 4.92
N ALA A 81 -32.96 12.52 5.17
CA ALA A 81 -33.15 11.62 6.30
C ALA A 81 -32.53 12.11 7.62
N LEU A 82 -31.84 13.27 7.64
CA LEU A 82 -31.04 13.71 8.79
C LEU A 82 -31.87 13.89 10.07
N ALA A 83 -33.10 14.41 9.97
CA ALA A 83 -34.00 14.53 11.12
C ALA A 83 -34.31 13.16 11.78
N GLY A 84 -34.28 12.08 10.99
CA GLY A 84 -34.47 10.71 11.44
C GLY A 84 -33.16 9.95 11.73
N ASN A 85 -32.01 10.63 11.75
CA ASN A 85 -30.72 10.00 11.99
C ASN A 85 -30.63 9.46 13.43
N ALA A 86 -30.17 8.21 13.59
CA ALA A 86 -30.11 7.55 14.90
C ALA A 86 -29.10 8.21 15.85
N ASP A 87 -27.94 8.62 15.35
CA ASP A 87 -26.90 9.28 16.13
C ASP A 87 -27.38 10.68 16.58
N LEU A 88 -28.10 11.41 15.72
CA LEU A 88 -28.72 12.69 16.11
C LEU A 88 -29.77 12.52 17.21
N ARG A 89 -30.69 11.55 17.06
CA ARG A 89 -31.70 11.26 18.10
C ARG A 89 -31.05 10.86 19.42
N LYS A 90 -30.02 10.02 19.36
CA LYS A 90 -29.25 9.63 20.55
C LYS A 90 -28.65 10.85 21.23
N LEU A 91 -28.00 11.74 20.47
CA LEU A 91 -27.44 12.97 21.01
C LEU A 91 -28.50 13.86 21.67
N GLN A 92 -29.67 14.01 21.05
CA GLN A 92 -30.79 14.77 21.63
C GLN A 92 -31.32 14.15 22.94
N GLN A 93 -31.29 12.82 23.06
CA GLN A 93 -31.80 12.09 24.22
C GLN A 93 -30.80 12.01 25.37
N THR A 94 -29.52 11.83 25.07
CA THR A 94 -28.49 11.48 26.06
C THR A 94 -27.44 12.56 26.25
N GLY A 95 -27.30 13.49 25.30
CA GLY A 95 -26.20 14.46 25.25
C GLY A 95 -24.83 13.81 24.98
N GLN A 96 -24.77 12.53 24.59
CA GLN A 96 -23.53 11.76 24.50
C GLN A 96 -23.45 10.92 23.24
N LEU A 97 -22.26 10.93 22.62
CA LEU A 97 -21.90 10.08 21.49
C LEU A 97 -20.48 9.53 21.67
N THR A 98 -20.28 8.30 21.23
CA THR A 98 -18.95 7.68 21.05
C THR A 98 -18.17 8.38 19.92
N SER A 99 -16.86 8.15 19.82
CA SER A 99 -16.02 8.73 18.74
C SER A 99 -16.57 8.42 17.34
N GLY A 100 -16.92 7.16 17.07
CA GLY A 100 -17.45 6.76 15.77
C GLY A 100 -18.85 7.34 15.47
N GLU A 101 -19.69 7.51 16.49
CA GLU A 101 -20.99 8.18 16.34
C GLU A 101 -20.83 9.67 16.07
N GLN A 102 -19.89 10.33 16.76
CA GLN A 102 -19.52 11.72 16.50
C GLN A 102 -19.05 11.91 15.06
N GLU A 103 -18.11 11.07 14.60
CA GLU A 103 -17.60 11.11 13.23
C GLU A 103 -18.71 10.98 12.18
N ARG A 104 -19.60 9.99 12.32
CA ARG A 104 -20.71 9.75 11.39
C ARG A 104 -21.69 10.92 11.37
N LEU A 105 -22.11 11.41 12.53
CA LEU A 105 -23.06 12.51 12.61
C LEU A 105 -22.48 13.82 12.10
N ALA A 106 -21.23 14.17 12.46
CA ALA A 106 -20.59 15.40 11.98
C ALA A 106 -20.53 15.44 10.44
N LYS A 107 -20.17 14.32 9.80
CA LYS A 107 -20.18 14.20 8.32
C LYS A 107 -21.58 14.29 7.73
N ALA A 108 -22.59 13.69 8.38
CA ALA A 108 -23.97 13.80 7.93
C ALA A 108 -24.46 15.26 7.97
N VAL A 109 -24.11 16.01 9.02
CA VAL A 109 -24.43 17.44 9.15
C VAL A 109 -23.71 18.25 8.07
N ALA A 110 -22.41 18.02 7.85
CA ALA A 110 -21.65 18.69 6.79
C ALA A 110 -22.20 18.39 5.38
N GLY A 111 -22.52 17.12 5.09
CA GLY A 111 -23.12 16.71 3.83
C GLY A 111 -24.50 17.34 3.59
N ALA A 112 -25.32 17.45 4.64
CA ALA A 112 -26.61 18.13 4.57
C ALA A 112 -26.45 19.64 4.36
N ALA A 113 -25.47 20.27 5.00
CA ALA A 113 -25.14 21.67 4.80
C ALA A 113 -24.70 21.95 3.35
N LEU A 114 -23.81 21.13 2.78
CA LEU A 114 -23.41 21.24 1.37
C LEU A 114 -24.60 21.04 0.43
N THR A 115 -25.41 20.01 0.69
CA THR A 115 -26.62 19.72 -0.10
C THR A 115 -27.59 20.89 -0.08
N ALA A 116 -27.86 21.47 1.09
CA ALA A 116 -28.73 22.64 1.23
C ALA A 116 -28.24 23.85 0.42
N TRP A 117 -26.93 24.06 0.39
CA TRP A 117 -26.31 25.14 -0.38
C TRP A 117 -26.39 24.89 -1.89
N LEU A 118 -26.07 23.67 -2.34
CA LEU A 118 -26.13 23.28 -3.76
C LEU A 118 -27.56 23.31 -4.31
N ASP A 119 -28.51 22.71 -3.58
CA ASP A 119 -29.91 22.58 -4.00
C ASP A 119 -30.74 23.83 -3.71
N ASP A 120 -30.21 24.80 -2.97
CA ASP A 120 -30.95 25.94 -2.39
C ASP A 120 -32.18 25.50 -1.58
N SER A 121 -32.05 24.38 -0.86
CA SER A 121 -33.15 23.79 -0.09
C SER A 121 -33.24 24.38 1.31
N ALA A 122 -34.28 25.19 1.56
CA ALA A 122 -34.55 25.74 2.88
C ALA A 122 -34.91 24.66 3.92
N GLU A 123 -35.55 23.57 3.50
CA GLU A 123 -35.93 22.44 4.37
C GLU A 123 -34.69 21.70 4.88
N ILE A 124 -33.77 21.34 3.96
CA ILE A 124 -32.53 20.67 4.33
C ILE A 124 -31.66 21.62 5.17
N ALA A 125 -31.61 22.91 4.80
CA ALA A 125 -30.88 23.92 5.57
C ALA A 125 -31.38 24.02 7.03
N ALA A 126 -32.69 24.01 7.24
CA ALA A 126 -33.28 24.07 8.58
C ALA A 126 -32.91 22.83 9.41
N THR A 127 -33.00 21.64 8.83
CA THR A 127 -32.65 20.39 9.51
C THR A 127 -31.15 20.32 9.83
N ALA A 128 -30.29 20.71 8.89
CA ALA A 128 -28.84 20.73 9.08
C ALA A 128 -28.43 21.77 10.13
N ARG A 129 -29.07 22.95 10.13
CA ARG A 129 -28.92 23.96 11.18
C ARG A 129 -29.29 23.40 12.55
N ASP A 130 -30.46 22.81 12.69
CA ASP A 130 -30.94 22.30 13.98
C ASP A 130 -30.03 21.20 14.51
N ALA A 131 -29.52 20.34 13.62
CA ALA A 131 -28.53 19.32 13.97
C ALA A 131 -27.17 19.92 14.38
N LEU A 132 -26.67 20.94 13.67
CA LEU A 132 -25.44 21.65 14.04
C LEU A 132 -25.56 22.32 15.42
N LEU A 133 -26.67 23.01 15.69
CA LEU A 133 -26.89 23.67 16.97
C LEU A 133 -27.10 22.65 18.10
N THR A 134 -27.80 21.54 17.83
CA THR A 134 -27.89 20.42 18.77
C THR A 134 -26.50 19.90 19.13
N TRP A 135 -25.63 19.73 18.12
CA TRP A 135 -24.25 19.32 18.34
C TRP A 135 -23.49 20.29 19.22
N VAL A 136 -23.44 21.56 18.83
CA VAL A 136 -22.70 22.62 19.53
C VAL A 136 -23.13 22.74 20.99
N ARG A 137 -24.42 22.55 21.28
CA ARG A 137 -24.98 22.62 22.64
C ARG A 137 -24.67 21.38 23.49
N ALA A 138 -24.65 20.20 22.88
CA ALA A 138 -24.57 18.94 23.60
C ALA A 138 -23.14 18.42 23.76
N ILE A 139 -22.30 18.57 22.73
CA ILE A 139 -20.92 18.07 22.73
C ILE A 139 -19.98 19.14 23.30
N PRO A 140 -19.28 18.91 24.42
CA PRO A 140 -18.35 19.92 24.94
C PRO A 140 -17.16 20.11 23.99
N ALA A 141 -16.81 21.36 23.71
CA ALA A 141 -15.76 21.72 22.76
C ALA A 141 -14.38 21.16 23.17
N GLU A 142 -14.10 21.10 24.47
CA GLU A 142 -12.81 20.67 25.04
C GLU A 142 -12.67 19.15 25.14
N THR A 143 -13.78 18.41 25.16
CA THR A 143 -13.76 16.97 25.40
C THR A 143 -14.11 16.24 24.12
N SER A 144 -13.16 15.54 23.53
CA SER A 144 -13.49 14.51 22.56
C SER A 144 -12.43 13.41 22.56
N PRO A 145 -12.85 12.14 22.40
CA PRO A 145 -11.94 11.02 22.23
C PRO A 145 -11.15 11.07 20.91
N ASP A 146 -11.54 11.88 19.91
CA ASP A 146 -10.75 12.12 18.69
C ASP A 146 -11.09 13.48 18.05
N PHE A 147 -10.20 14.45 18.21
CA PHE A 147 -10.39 15.79 17.64
C PHE A 147 -10.45 15.81 16.11
N SER A 148 -9.70 14.95 15.43
CA SER A 148 -9.51 14.99 13.97
C SER A 148 -10.74 14.53 13.19
N ARG A 149 -11.45 13.53 13.72
CA ARG A 149 -12.52 12.85 12.98
C ARG A 149 -13.81 13.67 12.85
N SER A 150 -14.08 14.59 13.76
CA SER A 150 -15.34 15.37 13.80
C SER A 150 -15.15 16.86 13.52
N SER A 151 -14.04 17.47 13.97
CA SER A 151 -13.93 18.94 14.00
C SER A 151 -14.01 19.57 12.60
N HIS A 152 -13.32 18.99 11.61
CA HIS A 152 -13.34 19.50 10.24
C HIS A 152 -14.76 19.57 9.67
N ALA A 153 -15.56 18.53 9.88
CA ALA A 153 -16.91 18.43 9.34
C ALA A 153 -17.85 19.43 10.04
N VAL A 154 -17.69 19.64 11.35
CA VAL A 154 -18.43 20.69 12.07
C VAL A 154 -18.03 22.09 11.57
N GLY A 155 -16.75 22.34 11.32
CA GLY A 155 -16.27 23.58 10.73
C GLY A 155 -16.84 23.83 9.33
N LEU A 156 -16.84 22.81 8.47
CA LEU A 156 -17.44 22.89 7.13
C LEU A 156 -18.96 23.09 7.18
N ALA A 157 -19.66 22.44 8.11
CA ALA A 157 -21.09 22.64 8.32
C ALA A 157 -21.40 24.09 8.72
N TYR A 158 -20.62 24.66 9.65
CA TYR A 158 -20.73 26.07 10.01
C TYR A 158 -20.49 26.98 8.80
N ASP A 159 -19.42 26.74 8.04
CA ASP A 159 -19.07 27.54 6.86
C ASP A 159 -20.20 27.55 5.80
N TRP A 160 -20.78 26.38 5.49
CA TRP A 160 -21.86 26.28 4.50
C TRP A 160 -23.22 26.76 5.01
N LEU A 161 -23.51 26.60 6.31
CA LEU A 161 -24.77 27.06 6.91
C LEU A 161 -24.72 28.52 7.36
N HIS A 162 -23.55 29.16 7.41
CA HIS A 162 -23.40 30.52 7.93
C HIS A 162 -24.45 31.52 7.38
N PRO A 163 -24.77 31.56 6.07
CA PRO A 163 -25.83 32.44 5.54
C PRO A 163 -27.25 32.15 6.07
N ARG A 164 -27.48 30.96 6.64
CA ARG A 164 -28.77 30.48 7.18
C ARG A 164 -28.84 30.55 8.72
N LEU A 165 -27.72 30.86 9.37
CA LEU A 165 -27.66 31.11 10.81
C LEU A 165 -27.96 32.59 11.10
N ASN A 166 -28.80 32.85 12.10
CA ASN A 166 -28.93 34.19 12.67
C ASN A 166 -27.71 34.56 13.53
N GLU A 167 -27.57 35.82 13.94
CA GLU A 167 -26.37 36.26 14.67
C GLU A 167 -26.15 35.53 16.00
N ALA A 168 -27.22 35.19 16.73
CA ALA A 168 -27.11 34.45 17.98
C ALA A 168 -26.63 33.01 17.74
N GLU A 169 -27.18 32.35 16.73
CA GLU A 169 -26.76 31.00 16.31
C GLU A 169 -25.31 31.00 15.80
N ARG A 170 -24.91 32.04 15.04
CA ARG A 170 -23.52 32.22 14.61
C ARG A 170 -22.58 32.41 15.78
N ALA A 171 -22.95 33.26 16.75
CA ALA A 171 -22.15 33.51 17.94
C ALA A 171 -21.97 32.24 18.78
N GLU A 172 -23.04 31.46 18.94
CA GLU A 172 -23.01 30.19 19.67
C GLU A 172 -22.10 29.16 19.00
N ALA A 173 -22.26 28.92 17.69
CA ALA A 173 -21.42 27.99 16.96
C ALA A 173 -19.95 28.46 16.85
N ARG A 174 -19.72 29.78 16.69
CA ARG A 174 -18.38 30.37 16.70
C ARG A 174 -17.68 30.20 18.05
N ASP A 175 -18.36 30.47 19.16
CA ASP A 175 -17.78 30.29 20.50
C ASP A 175 -17.32 28.84 20.70
N TRP A 176 -18.15 27.89 20.29
CA TRP A 176 -17.81 26.47 20.31
C TRP A 176 -16.59 26.17 19.45
N LEU A 177 -16.52 26.68 18.22
CA LEU A 177 -15.38 26.47 17.32
C LEU A 177 -14.10 27.09 17.87
N VAL A 178 -14.15 28.29 18.44
CA VAL A 178 -13.00 28.96 19.09
C VAL A 178 -12.49 28.09 20.24
N ARG A 179 -13.37 27.64 21.14
CA ARG A 179 -13.01 26.75 22.26
C ARG A 179 -12.46 25.41 21.77
N ARG A 180 -13.07 24.86 20.72
CA ARG A 180 -12.66 23.58 20.11
C ARG A 180 -11.25 23.67 19.55
N VAL A 181 -10.97 24.68 18.72
CA VAL A 181 -9.65 24.88 18.12
C VAL A 181 -8.62 25.23 19.19
N THR A 182 -8.98 25.99 20.23
CA THR A 182 -8.06 26.29 21.36
C THR A 182 -7.67 25.02 22.13
N ALA A 183 -8.65 24.16 22.46
CA ALA A 183 -8.38 22.89 23.12
C ALA A 183 -7.55 21.95 22.22
N TYR A 184 -7.82 21.96 20.92
CA TYR A 184 -7.09 21.16 19.95
C TYR A 184 -5.64 21.65 19.75
N GLU A 185 -5.41 22.97 19.74
CA GLU A 185 -4.06 23.57 19.72
C GLU A 185 -3.27 23.08 20.94
N THR A 186 -3.89 23.14 22.12
CA THR A 186 -3.28 22.68 23.37
C THR A 186 -2.90 21.19 23.31
N TYR A 187 -3.76 20.36 22.72
CA TYR A 187 -3.49 18.94 22.52
C TYR A 187 -2.31 18.68 21.58
N LEU A 188 -2.13 19.51 20.54
CA LEU A 188 -1.10 19.32 19.51
C LEU A 188 0.24 20.00 19.84
N ASP A 189 0.28 20.93 20.80
CA ASP A 189 1.44 21.81 21.05
C ASP A 189 2.73 21.07 21.45
N ASP A 190 2.61 19.89 22.06
CA ASP A 190 3.75 19.04 22.47
C ASP A 190 3.92 17.78 21.59
N LYS A 191 3.10 17.61 20.55
CA LYS A 191 3.11 16.42 19.70
C LYS A 191 3.99 16.61 18.47
N ALA A 192 4.84 15.61 18.20
CA ALA A 192 5.68 15.57 17.00
C ALA A 192 4.84 15.65 15.72
N TYR A 193 3.75 14.89 15.66
CA TYR A 193 2.76 14.94 14.57
C TYR A 193 1.88 16.21 14.58
N GLY A 194 2.10 17.13 15.52
CA GLY A 194 1.36 18.37 15.70
C GLY A 194 2.27 19.60 15.61
N PHE A 195 2.28 20.42 16.67
CA PHE A 195 2.95 21.73 16.71
C PHE A 195 4.21 21.76 17.59
N LYS A 196 4.71 20.60 18.04
CA LYS A 196 5.95 20.51 18.83
C LYS A 196 7.09 21.29 18.15
N PRO A 197 7.71 22.27 18.83
CA PRO A 197 8.84 23.01 18.27
C PRO A 197 10.02 22.08 17.98
N GLY A 198 10.72 22.32 16.87
CA GLY A 198 11.92 21.56 16.48
C GLY A 198 11.67 20.15 15.96
N ALA A 199 10.41 19.71 15.81
CA ALA A 199 10.04 18.36 15.40
C ALA A 199 9.78 18.21 13.89
N ALA A 200 10.26 19.13 13.04
CA ALA A 200 9.96 19.11 11.59
C ALA A 200 10.30 17.76 10.94
N ALA A 201 11.50 17.22 11.21
CA ALA A 201 11.93 15.92 10.68
C ALA A 201 11.21 14.71 11.31
N GLU A 202 10.44 14.91 12.39
CA GLU A 202 9.59 13.87 13.01
C GLU A 202 8.18 13.87 12.40
N ARG A 203 7.80 14.88 11.58
CA ARG A 203 6.49 15.00 10.95
C ARG A 203 6.42 14.21 9.65
N TRP A 204 6.53 12.90 9.72
CA TRP A 204 6.56 12.06 8.52
C TRP A 204 5.40 11.07 8.41
N ASP A 205 4.63 10.89 9.48
CA ASP A 205 3.51 9.96 9.53
C ASP A 205 2.18 10.58 9.07
N ASN A 206 1.19 9.73 8.83
CA ASN A 206 -0.16 10.07 8.43
C ASN A 206 -0.92 10.93 9.44
N TRP A 207 -0.53 10.87 10.72
CA TRP A 207 -1.20 11.62 11.77
C TRP A 207 -0.97 13.12 11.57
N VAL A 208 0.14 13.55 10.98
CA VAL A 208 0.37 14.96 10.65
C VAL A 208 -0.75 15.52 9.77
N PRO A 209 -0.94 15.09 8.50
CA PRO A 209 -1.98 15.64 7.65
C PRO A 209 -3.39 15.36 8.21
N HIS A 210 -3.59 14.28 8.98
CA HIS A 210 -4.87 13.98 9.60
C HIS A 210 -5.27 15.02 10.66
N TYR A 211 -4.39 15.25 11.65
CA TYR A 211 -4.62 16.17 12.76
C TYR A 211 -4.56 17.63 12.31
N VAL A 212 -3.49 18.03 11.61
CA VAL A 212 -3.31 19.45 11.24
C VAL A 212 -4.27 19.86 10.13
N GLY A 213 -4.68 18.91 9.28
CA GLY A 213 -5.72 19.11 8.27
C GLY A 213 -7.07 19.42 8.90
N ALA A 214 -7.48 18.61 9.88
CA ALA A 214 -8.73 18.84 10.60
C ALA A 214 -8.69 20.14 11.41
N PHE A 215 -7.59 20.40 12.13
CA PHE A 215 -7.38 21.62 12.90
C PHE A 215 -7.46 22.87 12.01
N GLY A 216 -6.68 22.91 10.93
CA GLY A 216 -6.59 24.07 10.05
C GLY A 216 -7.90 24.35 9.34
N THR A 217 -8.56 23.31 8.81
CA THR A 217 -9.88 23.43 8.16
C THR A 217 -10.94 23.97 9.13
N THR A 218 -10.92 23.50 10.38
CA THR A 218 -11.85 23.97 11.43
C THR A 218 -11.58 25.44 11.79
N ALA A 219 -10.30 25.82 11.97
CA ALA A 219 -9.91 27.19 12.30
C ALA A 219 -10.31 28.17 11.19
N LEU A 220 -10.20 27.76 9.92
CA LEU A 220 -10.54 28.60 8.77
C LEU A 220 -12.05 28.85 8.62
N ALA A 221 -12.90 28.03 9.26
CA ALA A 221 -14.35 28.23 9.25
C ALA A 221 -14.77 29.53 9.97
N ILE A 222 -13.93 30.07 10.86
CA ILE A 222 -14.13 31.32 11.61
C ILE A 222 -13.07 32.38 11.27
N GLU A 223 -12.38 32.23 10.13
CA GLU A 223 -11.29 33.13 9.73
C GLU A 223 -11.77 34.60 9.64
N GLY A 224 -11.15 35.49 10.40
CA GLY A 224 -11.53 36.91 10.47
C GLY A 224 -12.76 37.21 11.32
N GLU A 225 -13.31 36.23 12.03
CA GLU A 225 -14.36 36.42 13.03
C GLU A 225 -13.80 36.60 14.45
N PRO A 226 -14.60 37.11 15.41
CA PRO A 226 -14.15 37.27 16.80
C PRO A 226 -13.62 35.96 17.41
N GLY A 227 -12.42 36.03 17.99
CA GLY A 227 -11.76 34.88 18.62
C GLY A 227 -10.84 34.06 17.71
N TYR A 228 -10.85 34.31 16.39
CA TYR A 228 -9.87 33.71 15.47
C TYR A 228 -8.46 34.24 15.71
N LEU A 229 -7.48 33.35 15.57
CA LEU A 229 -6.06 33.66 15.74
C LEU A 229 -5.29 33.23 14.49
N ASP A 230 -4.62 34.16 13.80
CA ASP A 230 -3.86 33.91 12.55
C ASP A 230 -2.85 32.76 12.70
N ARG A 231 -2.30 32.59 13.90
CA ARG A 231 -1.32 31.53 14.20
C ARG A 231 -1.89 30.13 13.98
N TRP A 232 -3.20 29.92 14.10
CA TRP A 232 -3.81 28.60 13.89
C TRP A 232 -3.60 28.13 12.47
N TYR A 233 -3.88 29.00 11.49
CA TYR A 233 -3.61 28.69 10.09
C TYR A 233 -2.10 28.55 9.83
N ALA A 234 -1.28 29.48 10.35
CA ALA A 234 0.17 29.44 10.14
C ALA A 234 0.83 28.15 10.67
N LYS A 235 0.42 27.67 11.85
CA LYS A 235 0.89 26.39 12.42
C LYS A 235 0.51 25.20 11.53
N SER A 236 -0.73 25.14 11.06
CA SER A 236 -1.18 24.08 10.13
C SER A 236 -0.41 24.07 8.82
N VAL A 237 -0.18 25.25 8.22
CA VAL A 237 0.60 25.39 6.98
C VAL A 237 2.03 24.87 7.18
N ALA A 238 2.69 25.28 8.25
CA ALA A 238 4.05 24.86 8.55
C ALA A 238 4.14 23.32 8.73
N SER A 239 3.27 22.73 9.55
CA SER A 239 3.28 21.28 9.76
C SER A 239 2.91 20.48 8.51
N MET A 240 2.02 21.00 7.65
CA MET A 240 1.69 20.34 6.38
C MET A 240 2.89 20.35 5.42
N HIS A 241 3.62 21.48 5.28
CA HIS A 241 4.85 21.51 4.48
C HIS A 241 5.91 20.57 5.03
N ASP A 242 6.12 20.53 6.36
CA ASP A 242 7.04 19.57 6.96
C ASP A 242 6.67 18.12 6.63
N PHE A 243 5.38 17.78 6.62
CA PHE A 243 4.91 16.45 6.18
C PHE A 243 5.19 16.18 4.71
N LEU A 244 5.00 17.16 3.82
CA LEU A 244 5.32 16.97 2.41
C LEU A 244 6.82 16.82 2.18
N ASP A 245 7.66 17.47 3.00
CA ASP A 245 9.12 17.38 2.95
C ASP A 245 9.68 16.07 3.55
N HIS A 246 9.05 15.55 4.61
CA HIS A 246 9.60 14.44 5.41
C HIS A 246 8.78 13.16 5.36
N GLY A 247 7.47 13.24 5.13
CA GLY A 247 6.57 12.08 5.02
C GLY A 247 6.43 11.52 3.61
N ILE A 248 6.79 12.31 2.59
CA ILE A 248 6.82 11.89 1.19
C ILE A 248 8.25 11.99 0.69
N GLY A 249 8.81 10.88 0.21
CA GLY A 249 10.12 10.88 -0.41
C GLY A 249 10.17 11.77 -1.67
N PRO A 250 11.35 12.28 -2.06
CA PRO A 250 11.50 13.10 -3.25
C PRO A 250 11.09 12.39 -4.56
N GLU A 251 11.05 11.06 -4.56
CA GLU A 251 10.56 10.23 -5.66
C GLU A 251 9.03 10.03 -5.66
N GLY A 252 8.33 10.54 -4.65
CA GLY A 252 6.87 10.54 -4.54
C GLY A 252 6.27 9.41 -3.70
N ALA A 253 7.08 8.49 -3.17
CA ALA A 253 6.59 7.43 -2.30
C ALA A 253 6.47 7.93 -0.84
N PRO A 254 5.26 7.92 -0.24
CA PRO A 254 5.06 8.17 1.18
C PRO A 254 5.71 7.08 2.04
N LEU A 255 6.11 7.40 3.27
CA LEU A 255 6.73 6.43 4.18
C LEU A 255 5.77 5.36 4.70
N GLU A 256 4.50 5.71 4.88
CA GLU A 256 3.46 4.77 5.36
C GLU A 256 2.57 4.23 4.23
N LEU A 257 3.07 4.32 3.00
CA LEU A 257 2.50 3.68 1.80
C LEU A 257 1.03 4.07 1.55
N VAL A 258 0.33 3.27 0.73
CA VAL A 258 -0.93 3.68 0.09
C VAL A 258 -2.05 3.95 1.08
N HIS A 259 -2.26 3.06 2.05
CA HIS A 259 -3.38 3.18 2.98
C HIS A 259 -3.25 4.41 3.87
N TYR A 260 -2.12 4.55 4.57
CA TYR A 260 -1.95 5.58 5.58
C TYR A 260 -1.65 6.94 4.98
N PHE A 261 -1.02 7.02 3.81
CA PHE A 261 -0.98 8.27 3.06
C PHE A 261 -2.39 8.77 2.75
N ALA A 262 -3.24 7.92 2.19
CA ALA A 262 -4.61 8.30 1.83
C ALA A 262 -5.48 8.59 3.07
N TYR A 263 -5.30 7.84 4.16
CA TYR A 263 -6.00 8.09 5.43
C TYR A 263 -5.58 9.42 6.08
N GLY A 264 -4.29 9.74 6.07
CA GLY A 264 -3.78 11.03 6.53
C GLY A 264 -4.34 12.18 5.67
N MET A 265 -4.30 12.01 4.36
CA MET A 265 -4.82 12.98 3.40
C MET A 265 -6.35 13.08 3.36
N TRP A 266 -7.08 12.22 4.08
CA TRP A 266 -8.51 12.39 4.25
C TRP A 266 -8.87 13.77 4.80
N GLN A 267 -8.10 14.26 5.77
CA GLN A 267 -8.22 15.60 6.31
C GLN A 267 -7.23 16.57 5.66
N GLY A 268 -6.02 16.08 5.37
CA GLY A 268 -4.96 16.89 4.78
C GLY A 268 -5.36 17.54 3.45
N ALA A 269 -6.12 16.84 2.61
CA ALA A 269 -6.57 17.36 1.32
C ALA A 269 -7.50 18.58 1.45
N TYR A 270 -8.38 18.64 2.46
CA TYR A 270 -9.21 19.82 2.71
C TYR A 270 -8.37 21.04 3.09
N LEU A 271 -7.35 20.84 3.92
CA LEU A 271 -6.39 21.91 4.24
C LEU A 271 -5.57 22.32 3.01
N MET A 272 -5.08 21.38 2.22
CA MET A 272 -4.31 21.69 1.01
C MET A 272 -5.12 22.48 -0.01
N ASN A 273 -6.41 22.16 -0.18
CA ASN A 273 -7.32 22.99 -0.97
C ASN A 273 -7.41 24.41 -0.39
N ALA A 274 -7.66 24.53 0.92
CA ALA A 274 -7.78 25.82 1.59
C ALA A 274 -6.49 26.66 1.52
N MET A 275 -5.33 26.00 1.55
CA MET A 275 -4.00 26.59 1.35
C MET A 275 -3.83 27.11 -0.07
N ALA A 276 -4.15 26.29 -1.08
CA ALA A 276 -4.10 26.69 -2.48
C ALA A 276 -4.98 27.91 -2.77
N ARG A 277 -6.21 27.96 -2.22
CA ARG A 277 -7.09 29.13 -2.34
C ARG A 277 -6.49 30.42 -1.77
N ARG A 278 -5.63 30.30 -0.76
CA ARG A 278 -4.93 31.41 -0.09
C ARG A 278 -3.57 31.74 -0.72
N GLY A 279 -3.25 31.16 -1.89
CA GLY A 279 -2.03 31.45 -2.63
C GLY A 279 -0.81 30.65 -2.20
N ASP A 280 -0.96 29.66 -1.32
CA ASP A 280 0.12 28.74 -1.00
C ASP A 280 0.27 27.70 -2.13
N PRO A 281 1.48 27.48 -2.67
CA PRO A 281 1.72 26.56 -3.77
C PRO A 281 1.84 25.09 -3.29
N VAL A 282 1.07 24.68 -2.28
CA VAL A 282 1.16 23.33 -1.67
C VAL A 282 0.95 22.19 -2.67
N LEU A 283 0.10 22.41 -3.68
CA LEU A 283 -0.15 21.45 -4.76
C LEU A 283 0.98 21.43 -5.81
N ASP A 284 1.92 22.37 -5.76
CA ASP A 284 3.13 22.34 -6.57
C ASP A 284 4.32 21.75 -5.80
N HIS A 285 4.11 21.23 -4.59
CA HIS A 285 5.18 20.64 -3.80
C HIS A 285 5.89 19.53 -4.59
N PRO A 286 7.22 19.58 -4.73
CA PRO A 286 7.95 18.70 -5.63
C PRO A 286 7.75 17.22 -5.30
N HIS A 287 7.66 16.85 -4.02
CA HIS A 287 7.44 15.46 -3.62
C HIS A 287 6.00 15.01 -3.92
N LEU A 288 5.01 15.88 -3.70
CA LEU A 288 3.60 15.56 -3.96
C LEU A 288 3.35 15.35 -5.46
N ARG A 289 3.95 16.16 -6.33
CA ARG A 289 3.85 16.01 -7.79
C ARG A 289 4.40 14.67 -8.29
N MET A 290 5.24 14.00 -7.52
CA MET A 290 5.80 12.69 -7.87
C MET A 290 4.94 11.52 -7.38
N VAL A 291 3.95 11.75 -6.51
CA VAL A 291 3.06 10.69 -5.99
C VAL A 291 2.36 9.88 -7.10
N PRO A 292 1.85 10.47 -8.21
CA PRO A 292 1.25 9.67 -9.29
C PRO A 292 2.22 8.67 -9.94
N ARG A 293 3.51 8.99 -9.98
CA ARG A 293 4.55 8.07 -10.45
C ARG A 293 4.70 6.88 -9.51
N TRP A 294 4.71 7.12 -8.21
CA TRP A 294 4.72 6.02 -7.24
C TRP A 294 3.45 5.17 -7.32
N TRP A 295 2.26 5.78 -7.34
CA TRP A 295 1.01 5.03 -7.50
C TRP A 295 1.01 4.14 -8.74
N SER A 296 1.47 4.66 -9.89
CA SER A 296 1.58 3.83 -11.08
C SER A 296 2.53 2.64 -10.91
N SER A 297 3.57 2.80 -10.09
CA SER A 297 4.54 1.75 -9.83
C SER A 297 4.00 0.67 -8.90
N ASP A 298 3.16 1.03 -7.92
CA ASP A 298 2.61 0.12 -6.90
C ASP A 298 1.33 -0.62 -7.35
N LEU A 299 0.59 -0.06 -8.33
CA LEU A 299 -0.60 -0.71 -8.93
C LEU A 299 -0.26 -2.08 -9.54
N PHE A 300 -1.01 -3.13 -9.26
CA PHE A 300 -0.80 -4.42 -9.92
C PHE A 300 -0.97 -4.32 -11.46
N PRO A 301 -0.40 -5.27 -12.25
CA PRO A 301 -0.44 -5.24 -13.72
C PRO A 301 -1.83 -5.04 -14.34
N TRP A 302 -2.87 -5.62 -13.74
CA TRP A 302 -4.26 -5.48 -14.20
C TRP A 302 -4.92 -4.14 -13.80
N GLY A 303 -4.20 -3.29 -13.08
CA GLY A 303 -4.70 -2.02 -12.55
C GLY A 303 -5.62 -2.20 -11.34
N ARG A 304 -6.26 -1.09 -10.92
CA ARG A 304 -7.31 -0.99 -9.88
C ARG A 304 -6.92 -1.33 -8.43
N ASP A 305 -5.95 -2.21 -8.25
CA ASP A 305 -5.51 -2.72 -6.96
C ASP A 305 -4.06 -2.33 -6.69
N PHE A 306 -3.77 -1.85 -5.47
CA PHE A 306 -2.41 -1.63 -4.99
C PHE A 306 -1.89 -2.82 -4.21
N ASN A 307 -0.58 -2.86 -3.99
CA ASN A 307 0.04 -3.88 -3.16
C ASN A 307 -0.32 -3.67 -1.68
N SER A 308 -0.52 -4.77 -0.94
CA SER A 308 -0.91 -4.75 0.49
C SER A 308 0.29 -4.61 1.42
N LEU A 309 1.11 -3.59 1.22
CA LEU A 309 2.33 -3.38 2.02
C LEU A 309 2.02 -2.57 3.29
N ALA A 310 2.83 -2.77 4.35
CA ALA A 310 2.62 -2.15 5.67
C ALA A 310 1.19 -2.42 6.20
N ASP A 311 0.65 -1.54 7.05
CA ASP A 311 -0.72 -1.64 7.56
C ASP A 311 -1.80 -1.31 6.46
N THR A 312 -1.58 -1.75 5.23
CA THR A 312 -2.57 -1.68 4.14
C THR A 312 -3.46 -2.92 4.16
N ARG A 313 -4.74 -2.72 4.43
CA ARG A 313 -5.76 -3.77 4.34
C ARG A 313 -5.93 -4.23 2.88
N ASP A 314 -5.74 -5.49 2.53
CA ASP A 314 -6.45 -6.23 1.46
C ASP A 314 -6.44 -5.64 0.03
N VAL A 315 -5.31 -5.15 -0.46
CA VAL A 315 -5.20 -4.41 -1.74
C VAL A 315 -6.05 -3.12 -1.77
N PHE A 316 -6.38 -2.61 -0.58
CA PHE A 316 -7.20 -1.42 -0.38
C PHE A 316 -6.45 -0.16 -0.75
N ASN A 317 -7.13 0.63 -1.55
CA ASN A 317 -6.59 1.81 -2.19
C ASN A 317 -6.63 3.08 -1.30
N GLY A 318 -7.05 2.98 -0.04
CA GLY A 318 -7.12 4.09 0.91
C GLY A 318 -8.46 4.84 0.91
N VAL A 319 -8.44 6.14 1.25
CA VAL A 319 -9.61 7.07 1.23
C VAL A 319 -9.51 7.98 -0.02
N PRO A 320 -10.60 8.31 -0.76
CA PRO A 320 -10.46 8.77 -2.15
C PRO A 320 -10.07 10.25 -2.25
N VAL A 321 -10.13 10.95 -1.12
CA VAL A 321 -10.12 12.41 -1.06
C VAL A 321 -8.88 13.00 -1.74
N VAL A 322 -7.71 12.39 -1.53
CA VAL A 322 -6.46 12.84 -2.16
C VAL A 322 -6.44 12.63 -3.67
N TYR A 323 -7.01 11.52 -4.15
CA TYR A 323 -7.11 11.24 -5.59
C TYR A 323 -8.06 12.24 -6.26
N HIS A 324 -9.20 12.57 -5.63
CA HIS A 324 -10.12 13.59 -6.13
C HIS A 324 -9.43 14.95 -6.23
N LEU A 325 -8.74 15.39 -5.16
CA LEU A 325 -8.05 16.66 -5.12
C LEU A 325 -6.92 16.74 -6.17
N MET A 326 -6.04 15.74 -6.23
CA MET A 326 -4.92 15.72 -7.16
C MET A 326 -5.37 15.62 -8.62
N ARG A 327 -6.43 14.84 -8.92
CA ARG A 327 -6.99 14.79 -10.27
C ARG A 327 -7.56 16.14 -10.72
N LEU A 328 -8.16 16.89 -9.80
CA LEU A 328 -8.65 18.24 -10.07
C LEU A 328 -7.48 19.23 -10.25
N ALA A 329 -6.44 19.12 -9.41
CA ALA A 329 -5.27 19.99 -9.45
C ALA A 329 -4.36 19.75 -10.67
N TYR A 330 -4.32 18.52 -11.20
CA TYR A 330 -3.48 18.14 -12.34
C TYR A 330 -4.31 17.64 -13.53
N PRO A 331 -5.22 18.46 -14.09
CA PRO A 331 -6.19 17.98 -15.07
C PRO A 331 -5.56 17.62 -16.42
N GLY A 332 -4.40 18.19 -16.72
CA GLY A 332 -3.61 17.93 -17.93
C GLY A 332 -2.51 16.87 -17.76
N ASP A 333 -2.31 16.34 -16.56
CA ASP A 333 -1.28 15.30 -16.33
C ASP A 333 -1.82 13.93 -16.79
N PRO A 334 -1.26 13.35 -17.87
CA PRO A 334 -1.74 12.08 -18.40
C PRO A 334 -1.53 10.91 -17.43
N LEU A 335 -0.50 10.96 -16.57
CA LEU A 335 -0.23 9.93 -15.58
C LEU A 335 -1.21 10.01 -14.42
N MET A 336 -1.49 11.21 -13.91
CA MET A 336 -2.52 11.39 -12.89
C MET A 336 -3.90 10.95 -13.40
N ARG A 337 -4.23 11.25 -14.67
CA ARG A 337 -5.47 10.79 -15.31
C ARG A 337 -5.55 9.26 -15.41
N TRP A 338 -4.46 8.62 -15.83
CA TRP A 338 -4.38 7.15 -15.92
C TRP A 338 -4.53 6.49 -14.56
N VAL A 339 -3.80 6.96 -13.53
CA VAL A 339 -3.90 6.43 -12.16
C VAL A 339 -5.32 6.64 -11.61
N TYR A 340 -5.85 7.85 -11.72
CA TYR A 340 -7.19 8.18 -11.23
C TYR A 340 -8.25 7.27 -11.86
N THR A 341 -8.18 7.04 -13.17
CA THR A 341 -9.13 6.18 -13.88
C THR A 341 -9.02 4.73 -13.44
N ASN A 342 -7.80 4.21 -13.27
CA ASN A 342 -7.57 2.86 -12.72
C ASN A 342 -8.18 2.73 -11.32
N VAL A 343 -7.82 3.63 -10.41
CA VAL A 343 -8.25 3.56 -9.01
C VAL A 343 -9.78 3.72 -8.91
N MET A 344 -10.36 4.74 -9.56
CA MET A 344 -11.80 5.00 -9.45
C MET A 344 -12.69 3.91 -10.06
N LEU A 345 -12.21 3.17 -11.06
CA LEU A 345 -12.95 2.02 -11.58
C LEU A 345 -13.00 0.86 -10.58
N GLY A 346 -11.98 0.68 -9.73
CA GLY A 346 -12.01 -0.28 -8.63
C GLY A 346 -12.89 0.15 -7.44
N TRP A 347 -13.32 1.41 -7.39
CA TRP A 347 -13.87 2.05 -6.17
C TRP A 347 -15.38 2.15 -6.09
N GLN A 348 -16.11 1.39 -6.90
CA GLN A 348 -17.53 1.66 -7.17
C GLN A 348 -18.49 1.70 -5.94
N GLN A 349 -18.08 1.58 -4.67
CA GLN A 349 -18.91 1.93 -3.49
C GLN A 349 -18.25 2.60 -2.25
N VAL A 350 -16.96 2.96 -2.21
CA VAL A 350 -16.38 3.65 -1.04
C VAL A 350 -16.01 5.09 -1.38
N ALA A 351 -17.00 5.87 -1.80
CA ALA A 351 -16.79 7.28 -2.00
C ALA A 351 -16.95 8.05 -0.68
N ASP A 352 -15.96 8.86 -0.34
CA ASP A 352 -16.19 10.03 0.50
C ASP A 352 -17.07 10.99 -0.32
N ASN A 353 -18.40 10.86 -0.17
CA ASN A 353 -19.39 11.57 -0.99
C ASN A 353 -19.12 13.08 -1.02
N LEU A 354 -18.58 13.63 0.08
CA LEU A 354 -18.28 15.05 0.22
C LEU A 354 -17.17 15.48 -0.75
N SER A 355 -15.99 14.86 -0.68
CA SER A 355 -14.90 15.14 -1.62
C SER A 355 -15.24 14.77 -3.06
N ALA A 356 -16.11 13.78 -3.29
CA ALA A 356 -16.56 13.43 -4.62
C ALA A 356 -17.38 14.57 -5.26
N VAL A 357 -18.34 15.12 -4.50
CA VAL A 357 -19.14 16.27 -4.94
C VAL A 357 -18.27 17.51 -5.15
N LEU A 358 -17.25 17.72 -4.31
CA LEU A 358 -16.34 18.86 -4.42
C LEU A 358 -15.36 18.72 -5.59
N TRP A 359 -14.73 17.55 -5.75
CA TRP A 359 -13.49 17.42 -6.53
C TRP A 359 -13.42 16.20 -7.47
N ALA A 360 -14.29 15.18 -7.37
CA ALA A 360 -14.20 14.03 -8.27
C ALA A 360 -14.41 14.44 -9.73
N SER A 361 -13.60 13.87 -10.62
CA SER A 361 -13.66 14.12 -12.05
C SER A 361 -14.28 12.93 -12.77
N ASP A 362 -14.88 13.16 -13.92
CA ASP A 362 -15.41 12.05 -14.72
C ASP A 362 -14.29 11.19 -15.29
N LEU A 363 -14.60 9.90 -15.44
CA LEU A 363 -13.66 8.92 -15.95
C LEU A 363 -13.67 8.94 -17.47
N ASP A 364 -12.47 8.87 -18.05
CA ASP A 364 -12.29 8.73 -19.48
C ASP A 364 -11.61 7.39 -19.76
N GLN A 365 -12.35 6.46 -20.36
CA GLN A 365 -11.82 5.13 -20.69
C GLN A 365 -10.63 5.20 -21.64
N ALA A 366 -10.50 6.27 -22.45
CA ALA A 366 -9.34 6.48 -23.30
C ALA A 366 -8.05 6.70 -22.49
N ASP A 367 -8.15 7.13 -21.21
CA ASP A 367 -6.99 7.23 -20.35
C ASP A 367 -6.36 5.87 -20.09
N LEU A 368 -7.13 4.78 -20.02
CA LEU A 368 -6.59 3.42 -19.83
C LEU A 368 -5.88 2.87 -21.06
N ALA A 369 -6.17 3.41 -22.25
CA ALA A 369 -5.54 2.98 -23.50
C ALA A 369 -4.14 3.59 -23.72
N ARG A 370 -3.67 4.45 -22.81
CA ARG A 370 -2.35 5.08 -22.89
C ARG A 370 -1.24 4.05 -22.68
N SER A 371 -0.25 4.07 -23.56
CA SER A 371 0.97 3.25 -23.45
C SER A 371 1.91 3.78 -22.37
N ALA A 372 2.80 2.90 -21.88
CA ALA A 372 3.83 3.27 -20.92
C ALA A 372 4.72 4.43 -21.39
N ASP A 373 5.08 4.47 -22.68
CA ASP A 373 5.88 5.55 -23.27
C ASP A 373 5.13 6.90 -23.23
N GLN A 374 3.83 6.90 -23.52
CA GLN A 374 2.99 8.11 -23.42
C GLN A 374 2.85 8.62 -21.98
N LEU A 375 3.05 7.75 -20.99
CA LEU A 375 2.99 8.06 -19.57
C LEU A 375 4.38 8.32 -18.96
N GLY A 376 5.48 8.14 -19.72
CA GLY A 376 6.84 8.27 -19.22
C GLY A 376 7.23 7.17 -18.20
N LEU A 377 6.64 5.98 -18.31
CA LEU A 377 6.78 4.92 -17.33
C LEU A 377 7.86 3.89 -17.73
N ASN A 378 8.92 3.82 -16.94
CA ASN A 378 9.94 2.77 -17.09
C ASN A 378 9.53 1.51 -16.32
N PRO A 379 9.81 0.29 -16.85
CA PRO A 379 9.49 -0.95 -16.16
C PRO A 379 10.24 -1.15 -14.83
N GLY A 380 11.39 -0.50 -14.63
CA GLY A 380 12.07 -0.46 -13.33
C GLY A 380 11.90 0.91 -12.66
N GLN A 381 11.42 0.90 -11.41
CA GLN A 381 11.28 2.10 -10.59
C GLN A 381 11.88 1.84 -9.20
N PHE A 382 12.61 2.84 -8.69
CA PHE A 382 13.27 2.78 -7.39
C PHE A 382 12.97 4.06 -6.61
N PHE A 383 12.52 3.87 -5.37
CA PHE A 383 12.15 4.92 -4.43
C PHE A 383 13.05 4.77 -3.21
N ALA A 384 14.22 5.39 -3.23
CA ALA A 384 15.27 5.06 -2.27
C ALA A 384 14.96 5.58 -0.86
N HIS A 385 14.22 6.69 -0.76
CA HIS A 385 13.81 7.23 0.54
C HIS A 385 12.95 6.22 1.33
N SER A 386 11.98 5.60 0.65
CA SER A 386 11.14 4.55 1.25
C SER A 386 11.77 3.16 1.19
N GLY A 387 12.83 2.95 0.39
CA GLY A 387 13.48 1.65 0.25
C GLY A 387 12.73 0.67 -0.66
N LEU A 388 11.90 1.17 -1.58
CA LEU A 388 11.03 0.36 -2.44
C LEU A 388 11.60 0.24 -3.86
N ALA A 389 11.48 -0.92 -4.47
CA ALA A 389 11.62 -1.08 -5.91
C ALA A 389 10.48 -1.90 -6.50
N TYR A 390 10.09 -1.48 -7.71
CA TYR A 390 9.08 -2.10 -8.51
C TYR A 390 9.68 -2.42 -9.87
N LEU A 391 9.80 -3.72 -10.17
CA LEU A 391 10.40 -4.23 -11.39
C LEU A 391 9.30 -4.91 -12.21
N ARG A 392 9.15 -4.52 -13.46
CA ARG A 392 8.17 -5.09 -14.38
C ARG A 392 8.82 -5.60 -15.64
N SER A 393 8.22 -6.60 -16.26
CA SER A 393 8.58 -7.02 -17.62
C SER A 393 7.96 -6.13 -18.71
N GLY A 394 6.84 -5.47 -18.37
CA GLY A 394 6.12 -4.50 -19.19
C GLY A 394 4.99 -3.84 -18.39
N TRP A 395 3.93 -3.38 -19.05
CA TRP A 395 2.80 -2.66 -18.45
C TRP A 395 1.42 -3.23 -18.84
N GLY A 396 1.37 -4.36 -19.53
CA GLY A 396 0.15 -5.12 -19.79
C GLY A 396 -0.29 -5.94 -18.58
N GLY A 397 -1.56 -6.37 -18.56
CA GLY A 397 -2.15 -7.12 -17.44
C GLY A 397 -1.47 -8.47 -17.13
N ASP A 398 -0.82 -9.05 -18.14
CA ASP A 398 -0.09 -10.32 -18.00
C ASP A 398 1.39 -10.16 -17.65
N ASP A 399 1.93 -8.94 -17.73
CA ASP A 399 3.35 -8.73 -17.48
C ASP A 399 3.72 -9.04 -16.02
N VAL A 400 4.88 -9.67 -15.84
CA VAL A 400 5.47 -9.90 -14.51
C VAL A 400 5.71 -8.58 -13.81
N TYR A 401 5.27 -8.50 -12.56
CA TYR A 401 5.47 -7.44 -11.59
C TYR A 401 6.14 -8.02 -10.34
N PHE A 402 7.24 -7.42 -9.93
CA PHE A 402 8.02 -7.80 -8.78
C PHE A 402 8.28 -6.58 -7.90
N GLN A 403 7.77 -6.60 -6.67
CA GLN A 403 8.02 -5.58 -5.67
C GLN A 403 9.02 -6.10 -4.65
N PHE A 404 9.92 -5.24 -4.20
CA PHE A 404 10.90 -5.51 -3.16
C PHE A 404 11.02 -4.29 -2.25
N GLN A 405 11.18 -4.52 -0.94
CA GLN A 405 11.34 -3.44 0.03
C GLN A 405 12.42 -3.71 1.06
N SER A 406 13.13 -2.67 1.50
CA SER A 406 13.99 -2.70 2.68
C SER A 406 14.14 -1.27 3.21
N ASP A 407 13.19 -0.89 4.05
CA ASP A 407 12.93 0.53 4.35
C ASP A 407 14.01 1.15 5.24
N PRO A 408 14.71 2.20 4.77
CA PRO A 408 15.67 2.91 5.60
C PRO A 408 15.00 3.94 6.50
N ALA A 409 13.81 4.44 6.15
CA ALA A 409 13.16 5.59 6.78
C ALA A 409 12.01 5.18 7.72
N CYS A 410 11.00 4.48 7.21
CA CYS A 410 9.85 3.99 7.98
C CYS A 410 10.28 2.82 8.86
N ALA A 411 10.49 3.03 10.16
CA ALA A 411 10.95 2.00 11.09
C ALA A 411 10.52 2.36 12.52
N GLY A 412 10.67 1.40 13.44
CA GLY A 412 10.27 1.61 14.81
C GLY A 412 8.76 1.50 15.02
N PRO A 413 8.28 1.91 16.21
CA PRO A 413 6.88 1.82 16.58
C PRO A 413 6.01 2.81 15.79
N SER A 414 5.55 2.35 14.64
CA SER A 414 4.82 3.08 13.58
C SER A 414 3.99 2.08 12.75
N HIS A 415 3.52 2.47 11.57
CA HIS A 415 2.93 1.52 10.60
C HIS A 415 3.98 0.65 9.88
N ALA A 416 5.24 0.66 10.32
CA ALA A 416 6.31 -0.21 9.81
C ALA A 416 6.18 -1.67 10.26
N HIS A 417 6.46 -2.59 9.35
CA HIS A 417 6.38 -4.04 9.56
C HIS A 417 7.76 -4.71 9.64
N ALA A 418 7.82 -5.91 10.20
CA ALA A 418 9.04 -6.72 10.26
C ALA A 418 9.34 -7.38 8.90
N ASP A 419 9.56 -6.57 7.87
CA ASP A 419 9.46 -6.94 6.45
C ASP A 419 10.67 -6.52 5.61
N ARG A 420 11.84 -6.25 6.22
CA ARG A 420 13.02 -5.81 5.48
C ARG A 420 13.46 -6.91 4.54
N THR A 421 13.65 -6.57 3.27
CA THR A 421 13.91 -7.51 2.18
C THR A 421 12.77 -8.50 1.87
N SER A 422 11.54 -8.20 2.32
CA SER A 422 10.33 -8.84 1.80
C SER A 422 10.10 -8.45 0.34
N PHE A 423 9.30 -9.24 -0.36
CA PHE A 423 8.98 -9.05 -1.77
C PHE A 423 7.58 -9.57 -2.10
N THR A 424 6.95 -9.07 -3.16
CA THR A 424 5.76 -9.69 -3.75
C THR A 424 5.95 -9.95 -5.24
N LEU A 425 5.15 -10.85 -5.80
CA LEU A 425 5.22 -11.23 -7.21
C LEU A 425 3.83 -11.41 -7.79
N ALA A 426 3.56 -10.71 -8.89
CA ALA A 426 2.40 -10.91 -9.74
C ALA A 426 2.83 -11.10 -11.20
N GLY A 427 1.96 -11.66 -12.02
CA GLY A 427 2.17 -11.90 -13.46
C GLY A 427 1.10 -12.83 -13.99
N GLU A 428 0.85 -12.81 -15.30
CA GLU A 428 -0.26 -13.54 -15.92
C GLU A 428 -1.61 -13.20 -15.28
N SER A 429 -1.87 -11.90 -15.05
CA SER A 429 -3.09 -11.36 -14.44
C SER A 429 -3.39 -11.92 -13.04
N ARG A 430 -2.35 -12.31 -12.29
CA ARG A 430 -2.50 -12.96 -10.98
C ARG A 430 -1.38 -12.61 -10.00
N LEU A 431 -1.74 -12.52 -8.71
CA LEU A 431 -0.80 -12.47 -7.58
C LEU A 431 -0.32 -13.90 -7.23
N TRP A 432 0.99 -14.12 -7.16
CA TRP A 432 1.61 -15.43 -6.89
C TRP A 432 2.28 -15.50 -5.53
N VAL A 433 2.97 -14.41 -5.15
CA VAL A 433 3.55 -14.24 -3.82
C VAL A 433 2.99 -12.94 -3.27
N MET A 434 2.30 -13.03 -2.13
CA MET A 434 1.63 -11.91 -1.48
C MET A 434 2.39 -11.47 -0.23
N ASP A 435 2.10 -10.27 0.26
CA ASP A 435 2.36 -9.93 1.66
C ASP A 435 1.11 -10.24 2.49
N ALA A 436 1.25 -10.57 3.77
CA ALA A 436 0.08 -10.78 4.62
C ALA A 436 -0.77 -9.51 4.72
N GLY A 437 -0.13 -8.34 4.63
CA GLY A 437 -0.74 -7.01 4.72
C GLY A 437 -1.53 -6.81 6.01
N GLY A 438 -2.28 -5.69 6.03
CA GLY A 438 -3.14 -5.32 7.15
C GLY A 438 -2.39 -5.18 8.47
N PHE A 439 -3.10 -5.30 9.59
CA PHE A 439 -2.52 -5.18 10.92
C PHE A 439 -1.80 -6.47 11.38
N PHE A 440 -1.08 -7.12 10.45
CA PHE A 440 -0.30 -8.35 10.69
C PHE A 440 1.22 -8.11 10.55
N PRO A 441 1.82 -7.25 11.39
CA PRO A 441 3.14 -6.64 11.12
C PRO A 441 4.36 -7.49 11.54
N HIS A 442 4.12 -8.72 11.99
CA HIS A 442 5.16 -9.59 12.52
C HIS A 442 5.86 -10.34 11.38
N ASP A 443 7.10 -10.75 11.63
CA ASP A 443 7.96 -11.44 10.67
C ASP A 443 7.30 -12.64 9.96
N VAL A 444 6.48 -13.41 10.67
CA VAL A 444 5.70 -14.55 10.14
C VAL A 444 4.71 -14.19 9.02
N GLY A 445 4.37 -12.90 8.89
CA GLY A 445 3.51 -12.32 7.86
C GLY A 445 4.22 -11.94 6.56
N HIS A 446 5.54 -12.11 6.49
CA HIS A 446 6.34 -11.61 5.38
C HIS A 446 7.18 -12.70 4.72
N ASN A 447 7.68 -12.38 3.53
CA ASN A 447 8.42 -13.32 2.68
C ASN A 447 9.91 -13.23 3.05
N LEU A 448 10.37 -13.97 4.06
CA LEU A 448 11.70 -13.80 4.68
C LEU A 448 12.48 -15.11 4.79
N VAL A 449 13.73 -15.02 5.28
CA VAL A 449 14.47 -16.21 5.76
C VAL A 449 14.38 -16.28 7.28
N PHE A 450 13.88 -17.39 7.80
CA PHE A 450 13.85 -17.67 9.22
C PHE A 450 15.11 -18.44 9.62
N VAL A 451 15.65 -18.13 10.79
CA VAL A 451 16.75 -18.85 11.44
C VAL A 451 16.25 -19.33 12.80
N ASP A 452 16.26 -20.65 13.01
CA ASP A 452 15.75 -21.31 14.21
C ASP A 452 14.31 -20.87 14.57
N GLY A 453 13.46 -20.74 13.55
CA GLY A 453 12.05 -20.36 13.69
C GLY A 453 11.78 -18.87 13.92
N LYS A 454 12.80 -18.00 13.85
CA LYS A 454 12.65 -16.54 13.96
C LYS A 454 13.22 -15.82 12.75
N ALA A 455 12.64 -14.69 12.36
CA ALA A 455 13.26 -13.79 11.40
C ALA A 455 13.54 -12.43 12.07
N GLN A 456 12.74 -11.41 11.78
CA GLN A 456 12.99 -10.02 12.18
C GLN A 456 12.21 -9.62 13.43
N GLY A 457 12.73 -8.65 14.19
CA GLY A 457 12.05 -8.13 15.37
C GLY A 457 10.90 -7.19 15.00
N TYR A 458 9.74 -7.35 15.64
CA TYR A 458 8.65 -6.36 15.62
C TYR A 458 8.61 -5.58 16.95
N PHE A 459 8.57 -4.24 16.96
CA PHE A 459 8.65 -3.35 15.78
C PHE A 459 10.03 -3.40 15.10
N PRO A 460 10.10 -3.15 13.78
CA PRO A 460 11.32 -3.33 12.99
C PRO A 460 12.38 -2.26 13.24
N GLN A 461 13.64 -2.67 13.17
CA GLN A 461 14.74 -1.75 12.87
C GLN A 461 14.76 -1.34 11.39
N ARG A 462 15.61 -0.36 11.07
CA ARG A 462 15.79 0.13 9.70
C ARG A 462 16.45 -0.95 8.81
N GLY A 463 15.94 -1.11 7.60
CA GLY A 463 16.62 -1.81 6.50
C GLY A 463 17.53 -0.87 5.73
N LYS A 464 18.18 -1.39 4.67
CA LYS A 464 19.01 -0.58 3.77
C LYS A 464 18.92 -1.13 2.35
N ILE A 465 18.98 -0.24 1.37
CA ILE A 465 19.27 -0.61 -0.02
C ILE A 465 20.75 -0.39 -0.29
N LEU A 466 21.43 -1.46 -0.72
CA LEU A 466 22.85 -1.46 -1.04
C LEU A 466 23.10 -1.10 -2.50
N THR A 467 22.25 -1.59 -3.41
CA THR A 467 22.36 -1.31 -4.84
C THR A 467 21.04 -1.58 -5.56
N TYR A 468 20.79 -0.80 -6.62
CA TYR A 468 19.72 -0.97 -7.59
C TYR A 468 20.29 -0.74 -8.99
N GLU A 469 19.95 -1.60 -9.94
CA GLU A 469 20.41 -1.52 -11.33
C GLU A 469 19.27 -1.91 -12.28
N ASP A 470 19.14 -1.20 -13.40
CA ASP A 470 18.27 -1.58 -14.53
C ASP A 470 19.02 -1.38 -15.84
N GLU A 471 19.23 -2.47 -16.58
CA GLU A 471 19.92 -2.50 -17.88
C GLU A 471 18.94 -2.78 -19.03
N GLY A 472 17.64 -2.55 -18.80
CA GLY A 472 16.55 -2.74 -19.76
C GLY A 472 16.14 -4.19 -19.96
N TRP A 473 17.10 -5.12 -20.15
CA TRP A 473 16.80 -6.55 -20.28
C TRP A 473 16.79 -7.31 -18.94
N ALA A 474 17.38 -6.72 -17.91
CA ALA A 474 17.35 -7.22 -16.54
C ALA A 474 17.43 -6.03 -15.57
N SER A 475 16.78 -6.18 -14.42
CA SER A 475 16.78 -5.21 -13.35
C SER A 475 16.86 -5.92 -12.01
N GLY A 476 17.48 -5.31 -11.01
CA GLY A 476 17.60 -5.92 -9.71
C GLY A 476 17.91 -4.94 -8.60
N ILE A 477 17.65 -5.41 -7.38
CA ILE A 477 17.83 -4.65 -6.14
C ILE A 477 18.40 -5.55 -5.06
N MET A 478 19.27 -5.00 -4.22
CA MET A 478 19.87 -5.68 -3.07
C MET A 478 19.63 -4.88 -1.80
N GLY A 479 19.09 -5.54 -0.78
CA GLY A 479 18.90 -4.96 0.55
C GLY A 479 19.73 -5.65 1.64
N ASP A 480 19.97 -4.92 2.72
CA ASP A 480 20.57 -5.37 3.98
C ASP A 480 19.52 -5.27 5.10
N ALA A 481 19.18 -6.41 5.69
CA ALA A 481 18.23 -6.54 6.79
C ALA A 481 18.91 -6.81 8.13
N LYS A 482 20.25 -6.77 8.24
CA LYS A 482 20.98 -7.19 9.45
C LYS A 482 20.42 -6.57 10.73
N ASP A 483 20.22 -5.25 10.74
CA ASP A 483 19.74 -4.53 11.93
C ASP A 483 18.30 -4.97 12.32
N ALA A 484 17.46 -5.35 11.35
CA ALA A 484 16.10 -5.84 11.58
C ALA A 484 16.06 -7.27 12.13
N TYR A 485 17.06 -8.11 11.83
CA TYR A 485 17.26 -9.40 12.50
C TYR A 485 17.83 -9.22 13.90
N ASP A 486 18.86 -8.37 14.02
CA ASP A 486 19.57 -8.15 15.28
C ASP A 486 18.67 -7.62 16.38
N TYR A 487 17.69 -6.79 16.05
CA TYR A 487 16.92 -6.04 17.03
C TYR A 487 15.42 -6.03 16.77
N ARG A 488 14.67 -5.97 17.85
CA ARG A 488 13.31 -5.41 17.87
C ARG A 488 13.33 -4.03 18.51
N THR A 489 12.33 -3.22 18.21
CA THR A 489 12.19 -1.86 18.75
C THR A 489 10.87 -1.69 19.51
N GLU A 490 10.78 -0.62 20.31
CA GLU A 490 9.58 -0.33 21.12
C GLU A 490 9.43 1.16 21.41
N PHE A 491 8.21 1.59 21.73
CA PHE A 491 7.92 2.92 22.25
C PHE A 491 8.65 3.17 23.57
N GLU A 492 9.31 4.33 23.69
CA GLU A 492 10.04 4.71 24.92
C GLU A 492 9.19 4.61 26.19
N HIS A 493 7.92 5.03 26.14
CA HIS A 493 7.01 4.99 27.28
C HIS A 493 6.54 3.58 27.68
N ARG A 494 6.80 2.56 26.85
CA ARG A 494 6.50 1.15 27.15
C ARG A 494 7.71 0.40 27.73
N ILE A 495 8.88 1.04 27.77
CA ILE A 495 10.10 0.46 28.33
C ILE A 495 10.08 0.71 29.85
N THR A 496 9.71 -0.32 30.60
CA THR A 496 9.62 -0.28 32.08
C THR A 496 10.94 -0.63 32.78
N ASP A 497 11.83 -1.35 32.08
CA ASP A 497 13.21 -1.62 32.48
C ASP A 497 14.12 -1.35 31.29
N PHE A 498 15.09 -0.46 31.46
CA PHE A 498 16.06 -0.11 30.42
C PHE A 498 17.20 -1.14 30.30
N THR A 499 17.26 -2.14 31.17
CA THR A 499 18.28 -3.19 31.12
C THR A 499 18.18 -3.98 29.82
N GLY A 500 19.22 -3.89 28.98
CA GLY A 500 19.29 -4.56 27.67
C GLY A 500 18.69 -3.75 26.50
N TRP A 501 18.03 -2.63 26.76
CA TRP A 501 17.60 -1.68 25.73
C TRP A 501 18.69 -0.66 25.43
N ALA A 502 18.91 -0.36 24.16
CA ALA A 502 19.86 0.67 23.72
C ALA A 502 19.31 1.45 22.53
N LYS A 503 19.73 2.70 22.37
CA LYS A 503 19.42 3.46 21.14
C LYS A 503 20.34 3.01 20.01
N VAL A 504 19.77 2.27 19.06
CA VAL A 504 20.43 1.86 17.81
C VAL A 504 19.76 2.60 16.67
N ASN A 505 20.52 3.34 15.86
CA ASN A 505 19.99 4.15 14.76
C ASN A 505 18.85 5.11 15.18
N GLY A 506 18.94 5.65 16.41
CA GLY A 506 17.94 6.56 16.98
C GLY A 506 16.69 5.88 17.56
N LEU A 507 16.57 4.56 17.48
CA LEU A 507 15.41 3.81 17.99
C LEU A 507 15.81 2.99 19.22
N TRP A 508 14.94 2.96 20.23
CA TRP A 508 15.09 2.07 21.36
C TRP A 508 14.95 0.62 20.90
N SER A 509 16.02 -0.15 21.10
CA SER A 509 16.22 -1.46 20.49
C SER A 509 16.65 -2.48 21.52
N TYR A 510 16.17 -3.72 21.37
CA TYR A 510 16.53 -4.87 22.20
C TYR A 510 16.98 -6.03 21.30
N PRO A 511 18.08 -6.76 21.63
CA PRO A 511 18.53 -7.89 20.84
C PRO A 511 17.42 -8.93 20.60
N TYR A 512 17.23 -9.36 19.36
CA TYR A 512 16.13 -10.24 18.96
C TYR A 512 16.62 -11.57 18.36
N ASN A 513 17.17 -11.51 17.15
CA ASN A 513 17.74 -12.67 16.46
C ASN A 513 19.07 -12.29 15.77
N PRO A 514 20.14 -11.99 16.53
CA PRO A 514 21.39 -11.50 15.97
C PRO A 514 21.97 -12.41 14.89
N VAL A 515 22.45 -11.78 13.81
CA VAL A 515 23.09 -12.43 12.66
C VAL A 515 24.38 -11.69 12.29
N LEU A 516 25.38 -12.40 11.73
CA LEU A 516 26.57 -11.76 11.17
C LEU A 516 26.23 -10.90 9.93
N ARG A 517 25.27 -11.35 9.11
CA ARG A 517 24.75 -10.62 7.94
C ARG A 517 23.41 -11.18 7.49
N ALA A 518 22.63 -10.35 6.79
CA ALA A 518 21.37 -10.74 6.14
C ALA A 518 21.15 -9.90 4.88
N TYR A 519 21.79 -10.27 3.77
CA TYR A 519 21.55 -9.65 2.48
C TYR A 519 20.55 -10.45 1.67
N ARG A 520 19.73 -9.74 0.90
CA ARG A 520 18.91 -10.35 -0.14
C ARG A 520 18.97 -9.54 -1.41
N SER A 521 19.00 -10.24 -2.55
CA SER A 521 18.79 -9.65 -3.86
C SER A 521 17.58 -10.22 -4.55
N GLY A 522 16.84 -9.38 -5.27
CA GLY A 522 15.82 -9.80 -6.24
C GLY A 522 16.21 -9.30 -7.62
N VAL A 523 16.27 -10.19 -8.62
CA VAL A 523 16.61 -9.83 -10.00
C VAL A 523 15.51 -10.33 -10.94
N LEU A 524 14.84 -9.40 -11.62
CA LEU A 524 13.93 -9.68 -12.73
C LEU A 524 14.71 -9.70 -14.04
N VAL A 525 14.65 -10.83 -14.74
CA VAL A 525 15.17 -10.96 -16.09
C VAL A 525 14.00 -10.88 -17.08
N ARG A 526 14.08 -9.92 -18.01
CA ARG A 526 13.04 -9.68 -19.02
C ARG A 526 13.33 -10.45 -20.30
N GLY A 527 12.32 -10.64 -21.13
CA GLY A 527 12.41 -11.34 -22.41
C GLY A 527 11.10 -12.04 -22.73
N ARG A 528 11.15 -13.06 -23.61
CA ARG A 528 9.99 -13.88 -23.94
C ARG A 528 9.43 -14.65 -22.73
N HIS A 529 10.31 -15.03 -21.80
CA HIS A 529 9.98 -15.77 -20.59
C HIS A 529 10.53 -14.98 -19.41
N PRO A 530 9.84 -13.93 -18.94
CA PRO A 530 10.30 -13.12 -17.83
C PRO A 530 10.25 -13.93 -16.52
N TYR A 531 11.31 -13.88 -15.73
CA TYR A 531 11.40 -14.60 -14.45
C TYR A 531 12.22 -13.83 -13.43
N VAL A 532 12.03 -14.16 -12.15
CA VAL A 532 12.75 -13.56 -11.02
C VAL A 532 13.66 -14.60 -10.37
N VAL A 533 14.85 -14.18 -9.93
CA VAL A 533 15.69 -14.96 -9.02
C VAL A 533 15.89 -14.18 -7.72
N ILE A 534 15.50 -14.81 -6.60
CA ILE A 534 15.76 -14.34 -5.24
C ILE A 534 17.04 -14.97 -4.74
N CYS A 535 17.95 -14.16 -4.19
CA CYS A 535 19.25 -14.60 -3.67
C CYS A 535 19.46 -14.12 -2.24
N ASP A 536 19.51 -15.04 -1.29
CA ASP A 536 19.76 -14.77 0.13
C ASP A 536 21.20 -15.09 0.54
N ASP A 537 21.87 -14.14 1.18
CA ASP A 537 23.15 -14.33 1.85
C ASP A 537 22.98 -13.93 3.31
N ILE A 538 22.56 -14.90 4.12
CA ILE A 538 22.31 -14.77 5.54
C ILE A 538 23.19 -15.75 6.31
N ARG A 539 23.77 -15.28 7.41
CA ARG A 539 24.58 -16.10 8.30
C ARG A 539 24.39 -15.64 9.72
N LYS A 540 23.93 -16.53 10.60
CA LYS A 540 23.72 -16.24 12.02
C LYS A 540 25.05 -16.11 12.76
N ASP A 541 25.86 -17.16 12.72
CA ASP A 541 27.19 -17.23 13.31
C ASP A 541 28.02 -18.34 12.61
N ASP A 542 29.05 -18.89 13.29
CA ASP A 542 29.92 -19.95 12.78
C ASP A 542 29.39 -21.38 13.04
N GLN A 543 28.17 -21.53 13.55
CA GLN A 543 27.51 -22.82 13.81
C GLN A 543 26.43 -23.12 12.76
N ALA A 544 26.07 -24.40 12.68
CA ALA A 544 24.96 -24.82 11.83
C ALA A 544 23.62 -24.53 12.51
N HIS A 545 22.71 -23.92 11.77
CA HIS A 545 21.36 -23.56 12.20
C HIS A 545 20.31 -24.09 11.23
N GLU A 546 19.07 -24.20 11.68
CA GLU A 546 17.96 -24.39 10.75
C GLU A 546 17.65 -23.05 10.07
N TYR A 547 17.75 -23.03 8.75
CA TYR A 547 17.27 -21.91 7.95
C TYR A 547 16.04 -22.34 7.13
N SER A 548 15.05 -21.45 7.04
CA SER A 548 13.82 -21.64 6.26
C SER A 548 13.57 -20.42 5.38
N TRP A 549 13.64 -20.57 4.06
CA TRP A 549 13.13 -19.56 3.14
C TRP A 549 11.60 -19.69 3.07
N GLU A 550 10.88 -18.61 3.38
CA GLU A 550 9.41 -18.62 3.42
C GLU A 550 8.81 -17.62 2.45
N ALA A 551 7.70 -18.01 1.82
CA ALA A 551 6.88 -17.13 0.99
C ALA A 551 5.39 -17.42 1.18
N LEU A 552 4.57 -16.38 1.30
CA LEU A 552 3.13 -16.44 1.37
C LEU A 552 2.53 -16.46 -0.03
N VAL A 553 1.58 -17.37 -0.21
CA VAL A 553 0.85 -17.60 -1.45
C VAL A 553 -0.64 -17.49 -1.17
N PRO A 554 -1.42 -16.82 -2.03
CA PRO A 554 -2.88 -16.84 -2.04
C PRO A 554 -3.52 -18.22 -1.80
N LEU A 555 -4.51 -18.32 -0.92
CA LEU A 555 -5.44 -19.45 -0.74
C LEU A 555 -6.08 -19.92 -2.04
N GLY A 556 -6.26 -19.04 -3.03
CA GLY A 556 -6.76 -19.42 -4.35
C GLY A 556 -5.79 -20.27 -5.18
N THR A 557 -4.71 -20.77 -4.58
CA THR A 557 -3.61 -21.47 -5.27
C THR A 557 -3.49 -22.91 -4.82
N LEU A 558 -3.37 -23.83 -5.78
CA LEU A 558 -2.91 -25.19 -5.59
C LEU A 558 -1.40 -25.27 -5.79
N VAL A 559 -0.75 -25.98 -4.87
CA VAL A 559 0.67 -26.33 -4.95
C VAL A 559 0.78 -27.74 -5.48
N VAL A 560 1.40 -27.88 -6.66
CA VAL A 560 1.64 -29.17 -7.30
C VAL A 560 3.12 -29.51 -7.18
N PRO A 561 3.51 -30.47 -6.31
CA PRO A 561 4.89 -30.93 -6.23
C PRO A 561 5.38 -31.45 -7.59
N ARG A 562 6.56 -31.01 -8.01
CA ARG A 562 7.23 -31.50 -9.22
C ARG A 562 8.36 -32.44 -8.86
N ASP A 563 9.17 -32.01 -7.91
CA ASP A 563 10.25 -32.75 -7.29
C ASP A 563 10.50 -32.20 -5.87
N GLY A 564 11.53 -32.67 -5.17
CA GLY A 564 11.82 -32.20 -3.80
C GLY A 564 12.21 -30.72 -3.71
N ARG A 565 12.53 -30.05 -4.81
CA ARG A 565 13.06 -28.68 -4.90
C ARG A 565 12.20 -27.73 -5.73
N SER A 566 11.19 -28.27 -6.42
CA SER A 566 10.33 -27.52 -7.33
C SER A 566 8.86 -27.79 -7.06
N VAL A 567 8.06 -26.74 -7.06
CA VAL A 567 6.59 -26.80 -7.07
C VAL A 567 6.06 -25.95 -8.22
N LEU A 568 4.89 -26.33 -8.73
CA LEU A 568 4.10 -25.51 -9.64
C LEU A 568 2.91 -24.96 -8.86
N LEU A 569 2.81 -23.65 -8.79
CA LEU A 569 1.63 -22.95 -8.29
C LEU A 569 0.61 -22.84 -9.42
N ARG A 570 -0.64 -23.23 -9.17
CA ARG A 570 -1.74 -23.16 -10.13
C ARG A 570 -2.98 -22.56 -9.46
N PRO A 571 -3.86 -21.86 -10.16
CA PRO A 571 -5.17 -21.53 -9.62
C PRO A 571 -5.90 -22.81 -9.20
N VAL A 572 -6.68 -22.73 -8.12
CA VAL A 572 -7.77 -23.69 -7.91
C VAL A 572 -8.67 -23.69 -9.15
N ASP A 573 -9.28 -24.84 -9.45
CA ASP A 573 -9.98 -25.06 -10.73
C ASP A 573 -11.02 -23.96 -11.10
N VAL A 574 -10.67 -23.14 -12.10
CA VAL A 574 -11.45 -22.01 -12.62
C VAL A 574 -12.21 -22.35 -13.91
N GLY A 575 -12.93 -23.47 -13.92
CA GLY A 575 -13.93 -23.75 -14.95
C GLY A 575 -14.98 -22.62 -15.11
N SER A 576 -15.93 -22.80 -16.03
CA SER A 576 -16.99 -21.80 -16.29
C SER A 576 -17.65 -21.33 -14.99
N ALA A 577 -17.96 -20.04 -14.91
CA ALA A 577 -18.45 -19.40 -13.70
C ALA A 577 -19.74 -18.60 -13.93
N LEU A 578 -20.39 -18.21 -12.85
CA LEU A 578 -21.45 -17.22 -12.85
C LEU A 578 -20.98 -15.97 -12.11
N ARG A 579 -21.29 -14.80 -12.66
CA ARG A 579 -21.04 -13.50 -12.03
C ARG A 579 -22.35 -12.85 -11.60
N SER A 580 -22.43 -12.44 -10.33
CA SER A 580 -23.59 -11.71 -9.81
C SER A 580 -23.60 -10.24 -10.29
N PRO A 581 -24.79 -9.62 -10.41
CA PRO A 581 -24.89 -8.19 -10.66
C PRO A 581 -24.56 -7.38 -9.40
N LEU A 582 -24.31 -6.08 -9.58
CA LEU A 582 -23.95 -5.18 -8.48
C LEU A 582 -25.09 -4.95 -7.46
N GLN A 583 -26.33 -4.91 -7.94
CA GLN A 583 -27.53 -4.70 -7.11
C GLN A 583 -28.67 -5.58 -7.62
N GLY A 584 -29.61 -5.90 -6.73
CA GLY A 584 -30.84 -6.62 -7.09
C GLY A 584 -30.63 -8.06 -7.56
N ALA A 585 -29.50 -8.69 -7.20
CA ALA A 585 -29.22 -10.08 -7.55
C ALA A 585 -30.34 -10.99 -7.02
N GLN A 586 -31.04 -11.66 -7.93
CA GLN A 586 -31.91 -12.76 -7.53
C GLN A 586 -31.06 -13.89 -6.94
N PRO A 587 -31.51 -14.57 -5.87
CA PRO A 587 -30.77 -15.69 -5.31
C PRO A 587 -30.54 -16.78 -6.36
N LEU A 588 -29.30 -17.29 -6.43
CA LEU A 588 -28.92 -18.42 -7.28
C LEU A 588 -29.33 -19.72 -6.58
N ARG A 589 -30.20 -20.52 -7.21
CA ARG A 589 -30.62 -21.82 -6.70
C ARG A 589 -29.80 -22.93 -7.34
N VAL A 590 -29.14 -23.73 -6.52
CA VAL A 590 -28.18 -24.76 -6.93
C VAL A 590 -28.70 -26.12 -6.43
N PRO A 591 -29.37 -26.91 -7.29
CA PRO A 591 -29.82 -28.25 -6.92
C PRO A 591 -28.63 -29.20 -6.82
N PHE A 592 -28.68 -30.13 -5.85
CA PHE A 592 -27.69 -31.20 -5.70
C PHE A 592 -28.32 -32.43 -5.03
N THR A 593 -27.71 -33.60 -5.17
CA THR A 593 -28.21 -34.86 -4.59
C THR A 593 -27.12 -35.54 -3.79
N VAL A 594 -27.38 -35.83 -2.51
CA VAL A 594 -26.47 -36.61 -1.67
C VAL A 594 -26.92 -38.07 -1.60
N GLY A 595 -25.98 -39.00 -1.77
CA GLY A 595 -26.29 -40.43 -1.87
C GLY A 595 -26.59 -41.13 -0.54
N ALA A 596 -26.23 -40.53 0.60
CA ALA A 596 -26.42 -41.11 1.92
C ALA A 596 -26.78 -40.03 2.95
N ARG A 597 -27.49 -40.42 4.00
CA ARG A 597 -27.69 -39.56 5.17
C ARG A 597 -26.36 -39.40 5.91
N GLY A 598 -26.00 -38.19 6.30
CA GLY A 598 -24.77 -37.95 7.04
C GLY A 598 -24.55 -36.48 7.40
N ARG A 599 -23.39 -36.21 8.01
CA ARG A 599 -22.91 -34.86 8.30
C ARG A 599 -22.01 -34.38 7.18
N TYR A 600 -22.32 -33.21 6.64
CA TYR A 600 -21.64 -32.62 5.49
C TYR A 600 -21.16 -31.20 5.79
N ARG A 601 -20.05 -30.81 5.19
CA ARG A 601 -19.61 -29.42 5.05
C ARG A 601 -19.94 -28.93 3.65
N VAL A 602 -20.38 -27.68 3.58
CA VAL A 602 -20.69 -27.01 2.32
C VAL A 602 -19.64 -25.93 2.07
N TRP A 603 -19.02 -25.98 0.90
CA TRP A 603 -17.98 -25.10 0.45
C TRP A 603 -18.40 -24.41 -0.85
N LEU A 604 -18.03 -23.16 -1.00
CA LEU A 604 -18.29 -22.37 -2.19
C LEU A 604 -16.96 -21.89 -2.77
N LEU A 605 -16.65 -22.29 -4.00
CA LEU A 605 -15.52 -21.74 -4.73
C LEU A 605 -15.96 -20.43 -5.38
N ALA A 606 -15.49 -19.33 -4.81
CA ALA A 606 -15.82 -17.99 -5.30
C ALA A 606 -14.64 -17.03 -5.11
N GLY A 607 -14.54 -16.03 -5.97
CA GLY A 607 -13.60 -14.91 -5.84
C GLY A 607 -14.24 -13.59 -6.28
N HIS A 608 -13.71 -12.48 -5.81
CA HIS A 608 -14.19 -11.16 -6.19
C HIS A 608 -13.89 -10.90 -7.66
N ALA A 609 -14.83 -10.28 -8.38
CA ALA A 609 -14.55 -9.86 -9.73
C ALA A 609 -13.67 -8.61 -9.64
N TYR A 610 -12.48 -8.62 -10.26
CA TYR A 610 -11.59 -7.43 -10.31
C TYR A 610 -12.24 -6.19 -10.96
N ASP A 611 -13.44 -6.30 -11.57
CA ASP A 611 -14.26 -5.20 -12.07
C ASP A 611 -15.46 -4.83 -11.18
N GLY A 612 -15.56 -5.46 -10.02
CA GLY A 612 -16.66 -5.38 -9.08
C GLY A 612 -16.38 -4.49 -7.87
N VAL A 613 -17.41 -4.28 -7.07
CA VAL A 613 -17.34 -3.47 -5.86
C VAL A 613 -16.84 -4.27 -4.66
N TRP A 614 -16.12 -3.61 -3.75
CA TRP A 614 -15.70 -4.03 -2.40
C TRP A 614 -16.73 -4.68 -1.46
N ARG A 615 -18.01 -4.80 -1.83
CA ARG A 615 -18.97 -5.63 -1.09
C ARG A 615 -18.83 -7.08 -1.55
N TRP A 616 -17.71 -7.69 -1.21
CA TRP A 616 -17.50 -9.12 -1.36
C TRP A 616 -18.33 -9.87 -0.31
N GLY A 617 -18.71 -11.11 -0.62
CA GLY A 617 -19.42 -11.97 0.31
C GLY A 617 -20.72 -12.51 -0.24
N SER A 618 -21.27 -13.50 0.45
CA SER A 618 -22.55 -14.11 0.10
C SER A 618 -23.21 -14.67 1.34
N THR A 619 -24.50 -14.91 1.26
CA THR A 619 -25.16 -15.84 2.17
C THR A 619 -25.57 -17.10 1.43
N LEU A 620 -25.62 -18.22 2.13
CA LEU A 620 -26.05 -19.51 1.63
C LEU A 620 -27.12 -20.07 2.56
N ALA A 621 -28.22 -20.55 1.99
CA ALA A 621 -29.26 -21.29 2.71
C ALA A 621 -29.43 -22.68 2.09
N LEU A 622 -29.60 -23.71 2.91
CA LEU A 622 -29.91 -25.07 2.45
C LEU A 622 -31.40 -25.36 2.69
N ASP A 623 -32.10 -25.85 1.67
CA ASP A 623 -33.50 -26.30 1.73
C ASP A 623 -34.48 -25.28 2.34
N GLY A 624 -34.24 -24.00 2.10
CA GLY A 624 -35.06 -22.91 2.66
C GLY A 624 -34.80 -22.58 4.13
N GLY A 625 -33.76 -23.17 4.72
CA GLY A 625 -33.29 -22.85 6.07
C GLY A 625 -32.72 -21.44 6.21
N ALA A 626 -32.18 -21.13 7.40
CA ALA A 626 -31.58 -19.83 7.67
C ALA A 626 -30.37 -19.59 6.76
N ALA A 627 -30.31 -18.39 6.17
CA ALA A 627 -29.16 -17.97 5.39
C ALA A 627 -27.96 -17.73 6.32
N VAL A 628 -26.86 -18.44 6.07
CA VAL A 628 -25.60 -18.31 6.78
C VAL A 628 -24.60 -17.53 5.91
N PRO A 629 -23.78 -16.64 6.48
CA PRO A 629 -22.72 -15.99 5.72
C PRO A 629 -21.73 -17.02 5.19
N VAL A 630 -21.48 -16.99 3.88
CA VAL A 630 -20.32 -17.64 3.26
C VAL A 630 -19.19 -16.64 3.40
N SER A 631 -18.34 -16.90 4.39
CA SER A 631 -17.59 -15.94 5.21
C SER A 631 -17.53 -14.49 4.70
N VAL A 632 -18.16 -13.60 5.47
CA VAL A 632 -17.99 -12.13 5.45
C VAL A 632 -17.77 -11.60 6.88
N ALA A 633 -17.26 -12.44 7.78
CA ALA A 633 -17.10 -12.07 9.19
C ALA A 633 -15.72 -12.52 9.70
N SER A 634 -14.80 -11.57 9.78
CA SER A 634 -13.49 -11.61 10.48
C SER A 634 -12.42 -12.61 10.01
N GLU A 635 -12.75 -13.68 9.29
CA GLU A 635 -11.81 -14.78 9.04
C GLU A 635 -11.15 -14.80 7.66
N TYR A 636 -11.70 -14.12 6.66
CA TYR A 636 -11.18 -14.13 5.28
C TYR A 636 -11.19 -12.77 4.62
N ASP A 637 -11.56 -11.71 5.34
CA ASP A 637 -11.51 -10.36 4.79
C ASP A 637 -10.10 -10.02 4.32
N TYR A 638 -9.07 -10.66 4.90
CA TYR A 638 -7.72 -10.17 4.81
C TYR A 638 -6.87 -10.76 3.65
N GLY A 639 -6.39 -9.95 2.72
CA GLY A 639 -5.26 -10.25 1.83
C GLY A 639 -5.43 -11.14 0.59
N ASP A 640 -6.59 -11.73 0.28
CA ASP A 640 -6.69 -12.68 -0.86
C ASP A 640 -8.05 -12.77 -1.60
N CYS A 641 -9.00 -11.87 -1.33
CA CYS A 641 -10.37 -12.06 -1.80
C CYS A 641 -10.59 -11.96 -3.32
N ALA A 642 -9.62 -11.44 -4.08
CA ALA A 642 -9.75 -11.28 -5.51
C ALA A 642 -9.56 -12.58 -6.30
N GLN A 643 -8.88 -13.57 -5.72
CA GLN A 643 -8.66 -14.85 -6.39
C GLN A 643 -9.71 -15.88 -5.93
N PRO A 644 -10.34 -16.63 -6.85
CA PRO A 644 -11.26 -17.69 -6.47
C PRO A 644 -10.60 -18.67 -5.50
N HIS A 645 -11.27 -18.95 -4.38
CA HIS A 645 -10.83 -19.93 -3.39
C HIS A 645 -12.03 -20.57 -2.68
N TRP A 646 -11.80 -21.70 -2.00
CA TRP A 646 -12.86 -22.42 -1.31
C TRP A 646 -13.23 -21.74 0.01
N LEU A 647 -14.43 -21.18 0.06
CA LEU A 647 -15.01 -20.55 1.23
C LEU A 647 -15.94 -21.53 1.97
N PRO A 648 -15.82 -21.67 3.30
CA PRO A 648 -16.80 -22.44 4.06
C PRO A 648 -18.12 -21.65 4.15
N ALA A 649 -19.24 -22.33 3.88
CA ALA A 649 -20.56 -21.71 3.94
C ALA A 649 -21.15 -21.62 5.36
N MET A 650 -20.45 -22.13 6.37
CA MET A 650 -20.85 -22.13 7.78
C MET A 650 -19.70 -21.65 8.65
N HIS A 651 -20.00 -21.23 9.90
CA HIS A 651 -18.96 -20.96 10.90
C HIS A 651 -17.92 -22.09 10.89
N PRO A 652 -16.61 -21.78 11.06
CA PRO A 652 -15.55 -22.78 10.95
C PRO A 652 -15.82 -23.88 11.99
N GLY A 653 -16.25 -25.04 11.50
CA GLY A 653 -16.61 -26.19 12.33
C GLY A 653 -18.04 -26.71 12.17
N GLY A 654 -18.97 -25.96 11.59
CA GLY A 654 -20.35 -26.42 11.41
C GLY A 654 -20.49 -27.42 10.26
N ALA A 655 -20.83 -28.68 10.56
CA ALA A 655 -21.36 -29.61 9.56
C ALA A 655 -22.90 -29.67 9.69
N VAL A 656 -23.60 -29.84 8.57
CA VAL A 656 -25.06 -29.98 8.48
C VAL A 656 -25.44 -31.45 8.32
N ASP A 657 -26.52 -31.85 8.98
CA ASP A 657 -27.15 -33.13 8.74
C ASP A 657 -27.99 -33.04 7.46
N LEU A 658 -27.61 -33.83 6.44
CA LEU A 658 -28.39 -33.98 5.22
C LEU A 658 -28.96 -35.41 5.16
N ALA A 659 -30.23 -35.53 4.74
CA ALA A 659 -30.82 -36.82 4.41
C ALA A 659 -30.31 -37.31 3.06
N ALA A 660 -30.44 -38.60 2.74
CA ALA A 660 -30.21 -39.04 1.37
C ALA A 660 -31.32 -38.47 0.48
N GLY A 661 -30.97 -37.91 -0.68
CA GLY A 661 -31.93 -37.34 -1.62
C GLY A 661 -31.52 -36.01 -2.22
N GLU A 662 -32.51 -35.33 -2.80
CA GLU A 662 -32.36 -34.02 -3.44
C GLU A 662 -32.40 -32.88 -2.43
N HIS A 663 -31.55 -31.90 -2.65
CA HIS A 663 -31.39 -30.70 -1.84
C HIS A 663 -31.19 -29.48 -2.73
N VAL A 664 -31.38 -28.29 -2.16
CA VAL A 664 -31.14 -27.02 -2.86
C VAL A 664 -30.32 -26.07 -1.98
N ALA A 665 -29.17 -25.64 -2.48
CA ALA A 665 -28.45 -24.51 -1.93
C ALA A 665 -28.92 -23.21 -2.60
N THR A 666 -29.20 -22.19 -1.81
CA THR A 666 -29.62 -20.86 -2.28
C THR A 666 -28.55 -19.85 -1.91
N ILE A 667 -27.87 -19.30 -2.91
CA ILE A 667 -26.77 -18.34 -2.75
C ILE A 667 -27.32 -16.93 -3.01
N THR A 668 -27.15 -16.03 -2.05
CA THR A 668 -27.49 -14.61 -2.20
C THR A 668 -26.22 -13.78 -2.20
N ALA A 669 -25.91 -13.15 -3.33
CA ALA A 669 -24.74 -12.29 -3.47
C ALA A 669 -24.93 -10.96 -2.72
N THR A 670 -23.91 -10.49 -2.00
CA THR A 670 -23.90 -9.15 -1.37
C THR A 670 -23.16 -8.09 -2.20
N GLY A 671 -22.61 -8.48 -3.36
CA GLY A 671 -22.01 -7.62 -4.38
C GLY A 671 -21.64 -8.38 -5.65
N VAL A 672 -20.63 -7.91 -6.38
CA VAL A 672 -20.20 -8.50 -7.66
C VAL A 672 -19.14 -9.57 -7.40
N ASN A 673 -19.57 -10.81 -7.52
CA ASN A 673 -18.80 -11.98 -7.16
C ASN A 673 -18.77 -12.96 -8.33
N VAL A 674 -17.68 -13.69 -8.48
CA VAL A 674 -17.55 -14.78 -9.44
C VAL A 674 -17.62 -16.12 -8.69
N TYR A 675 -18.56 -16.97 -9.09
CA TYR A 675 -18.83 -18.26 -8.46
C TYR A 675 -18.56 -19.40 -9.44
N HIS A 676 -17.68 -20.31 -9.07
CA HIS A 676 -17.24 -21.40 -9.94
C HIS A 676 -17.90 -22.73 -9.56
N ALA A 677 -17.94 -23.07 -8.27
CA ALA A 677 -18.43 -24.38 -7.83
C ALA A 677 -19.03 -24.36 -6.42
N LEU A 678 -19.97 -25.26 -6.17
CA LEU A 678 -20.44 -25.65 -4.85
C LEU A 678 -19.92 -27.07 -4.57
N LEU A 679 -19.28 -27.29 -3.42
CA LEU A 679 -18.87 -28.61 -2.95
C LEU A 679 -19.58 -28.95 -1.65
N VAL A 680 -20.28 -30.08 -1.63
CA VAL A 680 -20.88 -30.67 -0.44
C VAL A 680 -20.08 -31.93 -0.13
N ALA A 681 -19.27 -31.92 0.92
CA ALA A 681 -18.37 -33.00 1.26
C ALA A 681 -18.66 -33.55 2.67
N PRO A 682 -18.46 -34.85 2.94
CA PRO A 682 -18.49 -35.40 4.28
C PRO A 682 -17.71 -34.57 5.31
N GLU A 683 -18.19 -34.56 6.55
CA GLU A 683 -17.50 -33.89 7.66
C GLU A 683 -16.03 -34.32 7.75
N GLY A 684 -15.13 -33.34 7.92
CA GLY A 684 -13.68 -33.54 8.02
C GLY A 684 -12.90 -33.26 6.73
N HIS A 685 -13.55 -33.14 5.58
CA HIS A 685 -12.88 -32.68 4.35
C HIS A 685 -12.73 -31.15 4.32
N ASP A 686 -11.52 -30.68 4.00
CA ASP A 686 -11.18 -29.27 3.76
C ASP A 686 -10.50 -29.13 2.39
N PRO A 687 -11.19 -28.60 1.37
CA PRO A 687 -10.65 -28.40 0.02
C PRO A 687 -9.75 -27.16 -0.08
N ALA A 688 -9.65 -26.33 0.98
CA ALA A 688 -8.84 -25.12 1.00
C ALA A 688 -7.36 -25.37 1.36
N GLY A 689 -6.96 -26.64 1.50
CA GLY A 689 -5.57 -27.01 1.72
C GLY A 689 -4.66 -26.67 0.53
N PRO A 690 -3.32 -26.60 0.75
CA PRO A 690 -2.39 -26.19 -0.28
C PRO A 690 -2.22 -27.21 -1.41
N TYR A 691 -2.58 -28.48 -1.18
CA TYR A 691 -2.47 -29.54 -2.17
C TYR A 691 -3.84 -29.93 -2.68
N GLU A 692 -3.90 -30.31 -3.96
CA GLU A 692 -5.12 -30.87 -4.53
C GLU A 692 -5.48 -32.18 -3.80
N THR A 693 -6.69 -32.21 -3.23
CA THR A 693 -7.23 -33.41 -2.60
C THR A 693 -8.49 -33.82 -3.34
N ALA A 694 -8.55 -35.09 -3.75
CA ALA A 694 -9.76 -35.63 -4.33
C ALA A 694 -10.89 -35.56 -3.28
N PRO A 695 -12.08 -35.04 -3.63
CA PRO A 695 -13.22 -35.08 -2.72
C PRO A 695 -13.49 -36.53 -2.30
N PRO A 696 -13.71 -36.81 -1.00
CA PRO A 696 -13.95 -38.17 -0.53
C PRO A 696 -15.26 -38.74 -1.10
N ALA A 697 -15.41 -40.06 -1.06
CA ALA A 697 -16.63 -40.74 -1.50
C ALA A 697 -17.88 -40.15 -0.81
N GLY A 698 -18.94 -39.93 -1.59
CA GLY A 698 -20.16 -39.28 -1.12
C GLY A 698 -20.14 -37.74 -1.20
N SER A 699 -19.04 -37.13 -1.65
CA SER A 699 -19.01 -35.70 -1.98
C SER A 699 -19.76 -35.39 -3.28
N VAL A 700 -20.34 -34.20 -3.36
CA VAL A 700 -21.07 -33.68 -4.51
C VAL A 700 -20.46 -32.36 -4.92
N THR A 701 -20.03 -32.24 -6.17
CA THR A 701 -19.54 -30.97 -6.73
C THR A 701 -20.48 -30.52 -7.82
N VAL A 702 -20.99 -29.28 -7.73
CA VAL A 702 -21.83 -28.67 -8.75
C VAL A 702 -21.08 -27.50 -9.38
N ARG A 703 -20.91 -27.53 -10.71
CA ARG A 703 -20.32 -26.41 -11.46
C ARG A 703 -21.36 -25.33 -11.65
N LEU A 704 -21.12 -24.16 -11.06
CA LEU A 704 -22.08 -23.08 -11.08
C LEU A 704 -22.22 -22.47 -12.48
N GLY A 705 -21.15 -22.50 -13.27
CA GLY A 705 -21.18 -22.20 -14.70
C GLY A 705 -21.96 -23.19 -15.58
N GLU A 706 -22.61 -24.20 -15.02
CA GLU A 706 -23.56 -25.09 -15.71
C GLU A 706 -24.99 -24.95 -15.17
N VAL A 707 -25.17 -24.27 -14.03
CA VAL A 707 -26.48 -24.01 -13.43
C VAL A 707 -27.22 -22.92 -14.24
N ALA A 708 -28.55 -22.99 -14.26
CA ALA A 708 -29.39 -21.97 -14.86
C ALA A 708 -29.17 -20.62 -14.16
N ALA A 709 -28.72 -19.62 -14.91
CA ALA A 709 -28.45 -18.28 -14.40
C ALA A 709 -29.77 -17.53 -14.14
N PRO A 710 -30.02 -17.02 -12.92
CA PRO A 710 -31.14 -16.13 -12.67
C PRO A 710 -31.02 -14.82 -13.45
N ALA A 711 -32.10 -14.04 -13.52
CA ALA A 711 -32.08 -12.74 -14.17
C ALA A 711 -30.98 -11.84 -13.57
N GLY A 712 -30.21 -11.17 -14.44
CA GLY A 712 -29.11 -10.27 -14.06
C GLY A 712 -27.75 -10.95 -13.84
N TRP A 713 -27.68 -12.27 -13.78
CA TRP A 713 -26.41 -13.00 -13.68
C TRP A 713 -25.74 -13.15 -15.05
N THR A 714 -24.42 -13.04 -15.08
CA THR A 714 -23.62 -13.19 -16.31
C THR A 714 -22.85 -14.51 -16.26
N ARG A 715 -22.94 -15.34 -17.32
CA ARG A 715 -22.10 -16.53 -17.44
C ARG A 715 -20.72 -16.15 -17.97
N LEU A 716 -19.68 -16.59 -17.28
CA LEU A 716 -18.29 -16.41 -17.70
C LEU A 716 -17.78 -17.73 -18.29
N ALA A 717 -17.08 -17.60 -19.42
CA ALA A 717 -16.37 -18.72 -20.02
C ALA A 717 -15.24 -19.20 -19.08
N PRO A 718 -14.87 -20.49 -19.12
CA PRO A 718 -13.69 -20.96 -18.39
C PRO A 718 -12.45 -20.20 -18.85
N ASP A 719 -11.55 -19.90 -17.92
CA ASP A 719 -10.23 -19.39 -18.28
C ASP A 719 -9.42 -20.50 -18.93
N THR A 720 -9.17 -20.37 -20.23
CA THR A 720 -8.42 -21.35 -21.03
C THR A 720 -6.91 -21.10 -21.02
N ALA A 721 -6.45 -19.95 -20.50
CA ALA A 721 -5.02 -19.63 -20.45
C ALA A 721 -4.28 -20.39 -19.34
N HIS A 722 -5.00 -20.80 -18.29
CA HIS A 722 -4.50 -21.57 -17.14
C HIS A 722 -3.13 -21.06 -16.65
N PRO A 723 -3.07 -19.88 -16.01
CA PRO A 723 -1.83 -19.32 -15.53
C PRO A 723 -1.20 -20.25 -14.46
N ALA A 724 0.12 -20.24 -14.36
CA ALA A 724 0.89 -21.01 -13.40
C ALA A 724 2.15 -20.24 -12.97
N CYS A 725 2.76 -20.62 -11.86
CA CYS A 725 4.07 -20.11 -11.47
C CYS A 725 4.99 -21.25 -11.02
N LEU A 726 6.11 -21.42 -11.72
CA LEU A 726 7.16 -22.35 -11.32
C LEU A 726 7.99 -21.73 -10.19
N VAL A 727 8.11 -22.44 -9.07
CA VAL A 727 8.99 -22.09 -7.96
C VAL A 727 10.03 -23.19 -7.81
N THR A 728 11.30 -22.85 -7.99
CA THR A 728 12.41 -23.82 -7.91
C THR A 728 13.54 -23.31 -7.02
N VAL A 729 13.91 -24.11 -6.02
CA VAL A 729 15.08 -23.87 -5.17
C VAL A 729 16.35 -24.32 -5.90
N LEU A 730 17.13 -23.38 -6.42
CA LEU A 730 18.39 -23.58 -7.14
C LEU A 730 19.56 -23.92 -6.19
N ASN A 731 19.52 -23.42 -4.96
CA ASN A 731 20.50 -23.69 -3.90
C ASN A 731 19.84 -23.40 -2.53
N PRO A 732 20.20 -24.10 -1.43
CA PRO A 732 21.09 -25.26 -1.37
C PRO A 732 20.47 -26.52 -1.96
N ALA A 733 21.30 -27.43 -2.48
CA ALA A 733 20.81 -28.66 -3.09
C ALA A 733 20.08 -29.60 -2.10
N ALA A 734 20.41 -29.50 -0.82
CA ALA A 734 19.76 -30.21 0.26
C ALA A 734 18.38 -29.64 0.62
N ALA A 735 18.08 -28.38 0.26
CA ALA A 735 16.80 -27.80 0.61
C ALA A 735 15.64 -28.57 -0.02
N ARG A 736 14.55 -28.66 0.73
CA ARG A 736 13.29 -29.24 0.25
C ARG A 736 12.19 -28.23 0.40
N ILE A 737 11.43 -28.03 -0.68
CA ILE A 737 10.30 -27.10 -0.71
C ILE A 737 9.02 -27.85 -0.34
N THR A 738 8.26 -27.28 0.59
CA THR A 738 6.96 -27.77 1.04
C THR A 738 5.98 -26.61 1.13
N ALA A 739 4.70 -26.91 1.07
CA ALA A 739 3.61 -25.98 1.38
C ALA A 739 2.80 -26.45 2.58
N GLU A 740 2.30 -25.51 3.36
CA GLU A 740 1.36 -25.74 4.45
C GLU A 740 0.28 -24.65 4.48
N MET A 741 -0.84 -24.95 5.14
CA MET A 741 -1.78 -23.91 5.57
C MET A 741 -1.17 -23.11 6.70
N PHE A 742 -1.13 -21.80 6.55
CA PHE A 742 -0.67 -20.87 7.56
C PHE A 742 -1.85 -20.08 8.11
N GLU A 743 -2.12 -20.23 9.42
CA GLU A 743 -3.06 -19.37 10.14
C GLU A 743 -2.33 -18.07 10.50
N ARG A 744 -2.80 -16.94 9.97
CA ARG A 744 -2.31 -15.62 10.34
C ARG A 744 -2.83 -15.25 11.72
N ARG A 745 -2.18 -15.76 12.76
CA ARG A 745 -2.44 -15.39 14.15
C ARG A 745 -1.35 -14.48 14.68
N ARG A 746 -1.75 -13.33 15.20
CA ARG A 746 -0.83 -12.37 15.80
C ARG A 746 -0.17 -13.01 17.01
N THR A 747 1.15 -12.97 17.05
CA THR A 747 1.92 -13.59 18.14
C THR A 747 1.77 -12.84 19.47
N ASP A 748 1.40 -11.56 19.43
CA ASP A 748 1.24 -10.69 20.61
C ASP A 748 -0.18 -10.68 21.17
N THR A 749 -1.20 -10.68 20.31
CA THR A 749 -2.62 -10.59 20.73
C THR A 749 -3.40 -11.90 20.59
N GLY A 750 -2.88 -12.88 19.84
CA GLY A 750 -3.61 -14.09 19.45
C GLY A 750 -4.72 -13.85 18.42
N GLU A 751 -4.88 -12.60 17.96
CA GLU A 751 -5.89 -12.19 16.99
C GLU A 751 -5.70 -12.96 15.68
N TYR A 752 -6.81 -13.50 15.16
CA TYR A 752 -6.82 -14.29 13.95
C TYR A 752 -7.22 -13.43 12.75
N TRP A 753 -6.36 -13.42 11.74
CA TRP A 753 -6.48 -12.66 10.51
C TRP A 753 -6.74 -13.57 9.31
N GLY A 754 -7.16 -14.81 9.53
CA GLY A 754 -7.47 -15.76 8.45
C GLY A 754 -6.34 -16.73 8.10
N ARG A 755 -6.50 -17.41 6.97
CA ARG A 755 -5.54 -18.40 6.47
C ARG A 755 -4.90 -17.93 5.17
N THR A 756 -3.72 -18.44 4.89
CA THR A 756 -3.06 -18.35 3.59
C THR A 756 -2.20 -19.61 3.38
N ILE A 757 -1.59 -19.77 2.22
CA ILE A 757 -0.61 -20.84 2.00
C ILE A 757 0.79 -20.28 2.28
N LYS A 758 1.64 -21.09 2.92
CA LYS A 758 3.04 -20.76 3.16
C LYS A 758 3.93 -21.80 2.51
N LEU A 759 4.75 -21.36 1.56
CA LEU A 759 5.86 -22.14 1.02
C LEU A 759 7.04 -22.05 1.96
N ARG A 760 7.74 -23.17 2.14
CA ARG A 760 8.93 -23.28 2.99
C ARG A 760 10.00 -24.09 2.29
N ALA A 761 11.21 -23.57 2.18
CA ALA A 761 12.39 -24.33 1.82
C ALA A 761 13.37 -24.38 2.99
N ARG A 762 13.57 -25.56 3.59
CA ARG A 762 14.38 -25.72 4.81
C ARG A 762 15.71 -26.40 4.56
N VAL A 763 16.73 -26.01 5.34
CA VAL A 763 18.05 -26.63 5.34
C VAL A 763 18.74 -26.38 6.69
N THR A 764 19.55 -27.34 7.15
CA THR A 764 20.52 -27.10 8.23
C THR A 764 21.88 -26.83 7.62
N ALA A 765 22.44 -25.65 7.87
CA ALA A 765 23.73 -25.21 7.34
C ALA A 765 24.31 -24.14 8.27
N ASP A 766 25.59 -23.81 8.13
CA ASP A 766 26.15 -22.57 8.67
C ASP A 766 25.72 -21.36 7.82
N GLU A 767 25.66 -21.55 6.50
CA GLU A 767 25.26 -20.55 5.53
C GLU A 767 24.42 -21.17 4.39
N PRO A 768 23.08 -20.98 4.37
CA PRO A 768 22.19 -21.72 3.46
C PRO A 768 22.32 -21.28 2.00
N ARG A 769 22.62 -19.99 1.76
CA ARG A 769 22.69 -19.37 0.44
C ARG A 769 21.47 -19.67 -0.44
N PHE A 770 20.25 -19.39 0.03
CA PHE A 770 19.05 -19.68 -0.77
C PHE A 770 19.07 -18.95 -2.11
N ARG A 771 18.78 -19.69 -3.18
CA ARG A 771 18.61 -19.16 -4.53
C ARG A 771 17.31 -19.74 -5.06
N VAL A 772 16.32 -18.90 -5.33
CA VAL A 772 14.97 -19.35 -5.70
C VAL A 772 14.55 -18.67 -6.99
N LEU A 773 14.21 -19.48 -8.00
CA LEU A 773 13.64 -19.03 -9.27
C LEU A 773 12.12 -19.00 -9.16
N LEU A 774 11.52 -17.89 -9.60
CA LEU A 774 10.08 -17.69 -9.70
C LEU A 774 9.75 -17.33 -11.16
N TYR A 775 8.89 -18.12 -11.81
CA TYR A 775 8.52 -17.93 -13.21
C TYR A 775 7.01 -18.03 -13.39
N PRO A 776 6.27 -16.90 -13.36
CA PRO A 776 4.90 -16.83 -13.85
C PRO A 776 4.84 -17.14 -15.35
N HIS A 777 3.93 -18.01 -15.76
CA HIS A 777 3.76 -18.44 -17.14
C HIS A 777 2.35 -19.00 -17.40
N ARG A 778 2.02 -19.29 -18.66
CA ARG A 778 0.75 -19.94 -19.02
C ARG A 778 0.91 -21.44 -19.22
N ASN A 779 -0.17 -22.19 -19.07
CA ASN A 779 -0.13 -23.61 -19.37
C ASN A 779 0.22 -23.84 -20.85
N GLY A 780 1.14 -24.77 -21.10
CA GLY A 780 1.71 -25.01 -22.42
C GLY A 780 2.94 -24.17 -22.75
N ASP A 781 3.24 -23.11 -21.99
CA ASP A 781 4.53 -22.44 -22.10
C ASP A 781 5.66 -23.39 -21.70
N PRO A 782 6.82 -23.29 -22.38
CA PRO A 782 7.94 -24.13 -22.04
C PRO A 782 8.46 -23.81 -20.65
N LEU A 783 8.73 -24.85 -19.87
CA LEU A 783 9.52 -24.73 -18.64
C LEU A 783 11.02 -24.74 -19.00
N PRO A 784 11.86 -23.99 -18.28
CA PRO A 784 13.29 -23.96 -18.54
C PRO A 784 13.96 -25.24 -18.05
N ALA A 785 15.02 -25.66 -18.74
CA ALA A 785 15.99 -26.59 -18.19
C ALA A 785 16.92 -25.84 -17.23
N ILE A 786 17.00 -26.32 -15.99
CA ILE A 786 17.76 -25.67 -14.92
C ILE A 786 18.89 -26.58 -14.48
N VAL A 787 20.12 -26.05 -14.46
CA VAL A 787 21.29 -26.70 -13.84
C VAL A 787 21.87 -25.73 -12.83
N SER A 788 22.08 -26.15 -11.59
CA SER A 788 22.64 -25.27 -10.57
C SER A 788 23.53 -25.99 -9.56
N ASP A 789 24.46 -25.23 -8.99
CA ASP A 789 25.30 -25.60 -7.85
C ASP A 789 25.32 -24.45 -6.83
N ALA A 790 26.23 -24.51 -5.86
CA ALA A 790 26.35 -23.51 -4.79
C ALA A 790 26.74 -22.09 -5.26
N GLN A 791 27.29 -21.94 -6.46
CA GLN A 791 27.82 -20.69 -6.99
C GLN A 791 27.27 -20.31 -8.36
N ARG A 792 26.69 -21.24 -9.12
CA ARG A 792 26.28 -21.05 -10.51
C ARG A 792 24.91 -21.63 -10.76
N ALA A 793 24.19 -21.02 -11.69
CA ALA A 793 23.01 -21.62 -12.28
C ALA A 793 22.97 -21.34 -13.78
N SER A 794 22.30 -22.19 -14.54
CA SER A 794 22.00 -22.02 -15.94
C SER A 794 20.50 -22.22 -16.12
N VAL A 795 19.82 -21.23 -16.67
CA VAL A 795 18.40 -21.28 -17.03
C VAL A 795 18.32 -21.29 -18.55
N THR A 796 17.96 -22.44 -19.12
CA THR A 796 17.95 -22.65 -20.57
C THR A 796 16.52 -22.85 -21.08
N TRP A 797 16.08 -21.95 -21.95
CA TRP A 797 14.75 -21.99 -22.54
C TRP A 797 14.75 -22.79 -23.86
N PRO A 798 13.66 -23.53 -24.16
CA PRO A 798 13.41 -24.06 -25.50
C PRO A 798 13.49 -22.94 -26.55
N GLY A 799 14.34 -23.12 -27.56
CA GLY A 799 14.72 -22.06 -28.50
C GLY A 799 16.16 -21.53 -28.33
N GLY A 800 16.89 -22.03 -27.32
CA GLY A 800 18.35 -21.85 -27.22
C GLY A 800 18.82 -20.61 -26.45
N VAL A 801 17.92 -19.86 -25.82
CA VAL A 801 18.30 -18.76 -24.92
C VAL A 801 18.73 -19.37 -23.59
N THR A 802 19.99 -19.13 -23.22
CA THR A 802 20.55 -19.54 -21.93
C THR A 802 21.01 -18.32 -21.14
N ASP A 803 20.49 -18.21 -19.91
CA ASP A 803 20.93 -17.25 -18.92
C ASP A 803 21.88 -17.94 -17.93
N ALA A 804 23.15 -17.54 -17.95
CA ALA A 804 24.17 -18.07 -17.06
C ALA A 804 24.33 -17.16 -15.84
N TRP A 805 23.99 -17.70 -14.68
CA TRP A 805 24.04 -17.04 -13.38
C TRP A 805 25.31 -17.35 -12.62
N HIS A 806 25.86 -16.33 -11.98
CA HIS A 806 26.89 -16.43 -10.96
C HIS A 806 26.34 -15.82 -9.68
N LEU A 807 26.30 -16.63 -8.63
CA LEU A 807 25.46 -16.47 -7.43
C LEU A 807 26.28 -16.48 -6.13
N GLY A 808 27.61 -16.42 -6.20
CA GLY A 808 28.51 -16.40 -5.04
C GLY A 808 29.57 -15.29 -5.10
N PRO A 809 30.42 -15.17 -4.06
CA PRO A 809 31.61 -14.35 -4.13
C PRO A 809 32.44 -14.85 -5.31
N GLY A 810 32.77 -13.97 -6.26
CA GLY A 810 33.51 -14.38 -7.46
C GLY A 810 34.77 -15.18 -7.10
N PRO A 811 35.22 -16.13 -7.93
CA PRO A 811 36.52 -16.79 -7.74
C PRO A 811 37.72 -15.80 -7.73
N ALA A 812 37.49 -14.53 -8.07
CA ALA A 812 38.46 -13.44 -7.98
C ALA A 812 38.35 -12.60 -6.67
N PHE A 813 37.41 -12.89 -5.78
CA PHE A 813 37.16 -12.14 -4.53
C PHE A 813 36.86 -13.10 -3.38
N PRO A 814 37.88 -13.81 -2.86
CA PRO A 814 37.71 -14.65 -1.68
C PRO A 814 37.57 -13.77 -0.43
N ALA A 815 36.54 -14.07 0.36
CA ALA A 815 36.46 -13.81 1.80
C ALA A 815 36.44 -12.36 2.33
N VAL A 816 36.59 -11.32 1.52
CA VAL A 816 36.50 -9.93 1.99
C VAL A 816 35.69 -9.09 1.00
N ASN A 817 34.42 -8.88 1.33
CA ASN A 817 33.53 -7.83 0.84
C ASN A 817 32.82 -8.06 -0.51
N GLY A 818 31.56 -8.51 -0.40
CA GLY A 818 30.48 -8.22 -1.35
C GLY A 818 29.62 -9.42 -1.77
N ALA A 819 28.32 -9.37 -1.47
CA ALA A 819 27.33 -10.15 -2.20
C ALA A 819 27.30 -9.67 -3.66
N ALA A 820 27.39 -10.60 -4.62
CA ALA A 820 27.33 -10.29 -6.04
C ALA A 820 26.42 -11.28 -6.77
N VAL A 821 25.47 -10.74 -7.53
CA VAL A 821 24.60 -11.50 -8.42
C VAL A 821 24.88 -11.04 -9.84
N ARG A 822 25.24 -11.98 -10.71
CA ARG A 822 25.49 -11.70 -12.13
C ARG A 822 24.71 -12.67 -12.99
N VAL A 823 24.08 -12.14 -14.03
CA VAL A 823 23.47 -12.94 -15.09
C VAL A 823 24.02 -12.52 -16.45
N ARG A 824 24.33 -13.52 -17.28
CA ARG A 824 24.84 -13.33 -18.64
C ARG A 824 23.88 -13.96 -19.64
N ARG A 825 23.52 -13.20 -20.68
CA ARG A 825 22.75 -13.66 -21.83
C ARG A 825 23.49 -13.28 -23.11
N GLY A 826 24.12 -14.27 -23.76
CA GLY A 826 25.01 -14.01 -24.89
C GLY A 826 26.15 -13.04 -24.50
N SER A 827 26.24 -11.90 -25.19
CA SER A 827 27.21 -10.83 -24.88
C SER A 827 26.75 -9.87 -23.77
N ARG A 828 25.48 -9.91 -23.37
CA ARG A 828 24.93 -9.02 -22.33
C ARG A 828 25.28 -9.56 -20.95
N THR A 829 25.66 -8.66 -20.04
CA THR A 829 25.95 -8.97 -18.65
C THR A 829 25.24 -7.97 -17.75
N PHE A 830 24.46 -8.47 -16.79
CA PHE A 830 23.87 -7.69 -15.71
C PHE A 830 24.60 -8.08 -14.43
N THR A 831 24.96 -7.10 -13.61
CA THR A 831 25.66 -7.33 -12.34
C THR A 831 25.06 -6.42 -11.28
N LEU A 832 24.70 -7.02 -10.15
CA LEU A 832 24.29 -6.37 -8.93
C LEU A 832 25.32 -6.72 -7.87
N ASP A 833 26.12 -5.74 -7.44
CA ASP A 833 27.31 -6.03 -6.65
C ASP A 833 27.67 -4.93 -5.64
N VAL A 834 28.08 -5.37 -4.43
CA VAL A 834 28.63 -4.51 -3.38
C VAL A 834 30.14 -4.61 -3.44
N THR A 835 30.73 -4.01 -4.48
CA THR A 835 32.19 -4.03 -4.72
C THR A 835 32.72 -2.61 -4.97
N TYR A 836 34.03 -2.40 -4.89
CA TYR A 836 34.65 -1.15 -5.31
C TYR A 836 34.32 -0.80 -6.78
N ALA A 837 34.23 -1.81 -7.66
CA ALA A 837 33.88 -1.61 -9.07
C ALA A 837 32.42 -1.15 -9.23
N GLY A 838 31.50 -1.79 -8.50
CA GLY A 838 30.09 -1.39 -8.42
C GLY A 838 29.93 0.03 -7.88
N LEU A 839 30.59 0.34 -6.77
CA LEU A 839 30.54 1.67 -6.15
C LEU A 839 31.11 2.75 -7.08
N ARG A 840 32.21 2.50 -7.81
CA ARG A 840 32.72 3.41 -8.84
C ARG A 840 31.73 3.62 -9.98
N ARG A 841 31.10 2.55 -10.47
CA ARG A 841 30.09 2.61 -11.54
C ARG A 841 28.92 3.50 -11.11
N LEU A 842 28.37 3.25 -9.92
CA LEU A 842 27.27 4.04 -9.34
C LEU A 842 27.69 5.49 -9.06
N THR A 843 28.90 5.72 -8.55
CA THR A 843 29.46 7.07 -8.34
C THR A 843 29.47 7.85 -9.66
N ARG A 844 29.99 7.27 -10.74
CA ARG A 844 30.03 7.92 -12.07
C ARG A 844 28.64 8.14 -12.66
N ARG A 845 27.67 7.28 -12.34
CA ARG A 845 26.29 7.41 -12.81
C ARG A 845 25.55 8.53 -12.07
N HIS A 846 25.64 8.58 -10.75
CA HIS A 846 24.78 9.44 -9.92
C HIS A 846 25.43 10.76 -9.48
N VAL A 847 26.76 10.87 -9.49
CA VAL A 847 27.46 12.14 -9.23
C VAL A 847 27.60 12.91 -10.54
N THR A 848 26.75 13.94 -10.70
CA THR A 848 26.68 14.75 -11.94
C THR A 848 27.91 15.63 -12.17
N ASP A 849 28.58 16.07 -11.10
CA ASP A 849 29.89 16.75 -11.16
C ASP A 849 30.98 15.74 -11.56
N ARG A 850 31.33 15.72 -12.85
CA ARG A 850 32.30 14.76 -13.42
C ARG A 850 33.69 14.85 -12.77
N PRO A 851 34.29 16.04 -12.55
CA PRO A 851 35.54 16.15 -11.79
C PRO A 851 35.44 15.58 -10.36
N LEU A 852 34.36 15.86 -9.64
CA LEU A 852 34.16 15.31 -8.30
C LEU A 852 33.99 13.78 -8.34
N ALA A 853 33.21 13.26 -9.28
CA ALA A 853 33.04 11.83 -9.50
C ALA A 853 34.39 11.13 -9.75
N GLY A 854 35.28 11.76 -10.53
CA GLY A 854 36.66 11.29 -10.74
C GLY A 854 37.44 11.20 -9.43
N ARG A 855 37.49 12.28 -8.65
CA ARG A 855 38.18 12.31 -7.33
C ARG A 855 37.60 11.31 -6.33
N LEU A 856 36.29 11.09 -6.36
CA LEU A 856 35.63 10.07 -5.54
C LEU A 856 36.07 8.67 -5.99
N CYS A 857 36.15 8.40 -7.29
CA CYS A 857 36.68 7.14 -7.81
C CYS A 857 38.15 6.92 -7.42
N ASP A 858 38.99 7.96 -7.40
CA ASP A 858 40.39 7.85 -6.96
C ASP A 858 40.49 7.41 -5.50
N LEU A 859 39.55 7.87 -4.64
CA LEU A 859 39.47 7.40 -3.24
C LEU A 859 39.08 5.93 -3.16
N LEU A 860 38.19 5.46 -4.04
CA LEU A 860 37.82 4.05 -4.12
C LEU A 860 38.96 3.17 -4.64
N ASP A 861 39.73 3.66 -5.62
CA ASP A 861 40.93 2.97 -6.13
C ASP A 861 42.00 2.87 -5.05
N ARG A 862 42.18 3.95 -4.28
CA ARG A 862 43.05 3.93 -3.10
C ARG A 862 42.54 2.92 -2.07
N ALA A 863 41.27 2.96 -1.70
CA ALA A 863 40.69 2.05 -0.72
C ALA A 863 40.88 0.58 -1.13
N GLU A 864 40.59 0.24 -2.38
CA GLU A 864 40.79 -1.10 -2.94
C GLU A 864 42.26 -1.53 -2.92
N HIS A 865 43.19 -0.61 -3.25
CA HIS A 865 44.62 -0.87 -3.18
C HIS A 865 45.12 -1.11 -1.75
N GLU A 866 44.60 -0.36 -0.78
CA GLU A 866 44.91 -0.55 0.65
C GLU A 866 44.35 -1.87 1.18
N ASP A 867 43.14 -2.23 0.76
CA ASP A 867 42.47 -3.48 1.13
C ASP A 867 43.25 -4.70 0.63
N ARG A 868 43.70 -4.71 -0.64
CA ARG A 868 44.56 -5.76 -1.20
C ARG A 868 45.91 -5.91 -0.48
N ARG A 869 46.35 -4.87 0.25
CA ARG A 869 47.58 -4.89 1.07
C ARG A 869 47.31 -5.26 2.54
N GLY A 870 46.06 -5.55 2.91
CA GLY A 870 45.66 -5.82 4.29
C GLY A 870 45.74 -4.60 5.21
N ARG A 871 45.76 -3.37 4.66
CA ARG A 871 45.89 -2.12 5.43
C ARG A 871 44.52 -1.55 5.79
N ILE A 872 43.79 -2.25 6.66
CA ILE A 872 42.39 -1.97 7.04
C ILE A 872 42.17 -0.49 7.47
N ALA A 873 43.04 0.07 8.31
CA ALA A 873 42.88 1.46 8.76
C ALA A 873 42.99 2.48 7.61
N ALA A 874 43.90 2.25 6.65
CA ALA A 874 44.09 3.14 5.50
C ALA A 874 42.95 3.02 4.49
N ARG A 875 42.44 1.78 4.29
CA ARG A 875 41.22 1.51 3.53
C ARG A 875 40.03 2.28 4.11
N ASN A 876 39.79 2.13 5.41
CA ASN A 876 38.64 2.75 6.08
C ASN A 876 38.75 4.28 6.05
N ALA A 877 39.94 4.85 6.23
CA ALA A 877 40.16 6.29 6.07
C ALA A 877 39.84 6.80 4.65
N ALA A 878 40.13 6.02 3.61
CA ALA A 878 39.80 6.37 2.24
C ALA A 878 38.28 6.32 1.98
N LEU A 879 37.59 5.29 2.50
CA LEU A 879 36.12 5.16 2.41
C LEU A 879 35.40 6.25 3.22
N GLU A 880 35.89 6.59 4.41
CA GLU A 880 35.36 7.71 5.19
C GLU A 880 35.50 9.03 4.42
N SER A 881 36.68 9.28 3.83
CA SER A 881 36.89 10.47 2.98
C SER A 881 35.95 10.49 1.77
N TYR A 882 35.67 9.33 1.18
CA TYR A 882 34.68 9.19 0.11
C TYR A 882 33.30 9.63 0.60
N VAL A 883 32.81 9.11 1.75
CA VAL A 883 31.51 9.46 2.32
C VAL A 883 31.44 10.95 2.67
N THR A 884 32.47 11.51 3.31
CA THR A 884 32.51 12.95 3.66
C THR A 884 32.41 13.83 2.42
N ARG A 885 33.12 13.49 1.33
CA ARG A 885 33.07 14.26 0.08
C ARG A 885 31.78 14.06 -0.68
N LEU A 886 31.22 12.86 -0.65
CA LEU A 886 29.93 12.54 -1.24
C LEU A 886 28.80 13.33 -0.55
N ALA A 887 28.88 13.57 0.76
CA ALA A 887 27.91 14.38 1.50
C ALA A 887 27.84 15.84 0.99
N ALA A 888 28.95 16.38 0.50
CA ALA A 888 29.02 17.70 -0.12
C ALA A 888 28.65 17.69 -1.62
N ALA A 889 28.49 16.51 -2.23
CA ALA A 889 28.20 16.37 -3.64
C ALA A 889 26.72 16.67 -3.96
N LYS A 890 26.47 17.23 -5.14
CA LYS A 890 25.12 17.38 -5.70
C LYS A 890 24.59 16.03 -6.20
N VAL A 891 24.17 15.20 -5.26
CA VAL A 891 23.57 13.87 -5.50
C VAL A 891 22.20 13.84 -4.81
N PRO A 892 21.15 13.30 -5.44
CA PRO A 892 19.87 13.05 -4.78
C PRO A 892 20.10 12.29 -3.46
N ALA A 893 19.42 12.69 -2.37
CA ALA A 893 19.62 12.12 -1.03
C ALA A 893 19.53 10.59 -1.06
N ALA A 894 18.50 10.08 -1.71
CA ALA A 894 18.30 8.71 -2.13
C ALA A 894 19.57 7.96 -2.61
N HIS A 895 20.20 8.46 -3.67
CA HIS A 895 21.41 7.84 -4.23
C HIS A 895 22.63 8.07 -3.35
N ARG A 896 22.69 9.20 -2.64
CA ARG A 896 23.76 9.50 -1.69
C ARG A 896 23.76 8.49 -0.53
N ASP A 897 22.59 8.16 -0.01
CA ASP A 897 22.43 7.21 1.09
C ASP A 897 22.78 5.80 0.62
N MET A 898 22.31 5.39 -0.56
CA MET A 898 22.72 4.11 -1.18
C MET A 898 24.24 4.01 -1.35
N LEU A 899 24.89 5.01 -1.96
CA LEU A 899 26.34 5.05 -2.14
C LEU A 899 27.10 5.06 -0.80
N THR A 900 26.55 5.76 0.21
CA THR A 900 27.10 5.79 1.57
C THR A 900 26.98 4.44 2.24
N ASN A 901 25.83 3.77 2.11
CA ASN A 901 25.60 2.44 2.67
C ASN A 901 26.55 1.42 2.04
N GLN A 902 26.72 1.45 0.72
CA GLN A 902 27.66 0.58 0.03
C GLN A 902 29.12 0.84 0.47
N ALA A 903 29.53 2.10 0.65
CA ALA A 903 30.86 2.45 1.15
C ALA A 903 31.08 1.99 2.60
N LYS A 904 30.07 2.15 3.47
CA LYS A 904 30.11 1.63 4.85
C LYS A 904 30.19 0.11 4.88
N GLU A 905 29.50 -0.56 3.96
CA GLU A 905 29.54 -2.01 3.86
C GLU A 905 30.89 -2.53 3.38
N LEU A 906 31.57 -1.82 2.47
CA LEU A 906 32.95 -2.12 2.09
C LEU A 906 33.98 -1.83 3.21
N ALA A 907 33.62 -1.00 4.19
CA ALA A 907 34.49 -0.65 5.31
C ALA A 907 34.38 -1.64 6.49
N ARG A 908 33.22 -2.29 6.62
CA ARG A 908 33.04 -3.48 7.47
C ARG A 908 33.89 -4.63 6.92
#